data_AF-A0A2E8V4D1-F1
#
_entry.id   AF-A0A2E8V4D1-F1
#
_cell.length_a   1.000
_cell.length_b   1.000
_cell.length_c   1.000
_cell.angle_alpha   90.00
_cell.angle_beta   90.00
_cell.angle_gamma   90.00
#
_symmetry.space_group_name_H-M   'P 1'
#
loop_
_entity.id
_entity.type
_entity.pdbx_description
1 polymer ?
#
loop_
_entity_poly.entity_id
_entity_poly.type
_entity_poly.pdbx_seq_one_letter_code
_entity_poly.pdbx_strand_id
1 'polypeptide(L)'
;MKSNWHIALLASFLMLFSGLAGCLESESVTEESTDDSETDINLDNGNNTADNTTDNVTIIPHYGTIMTSTYHVAQLVSAIVGPTATVEMMSTSNIPVHDYKPSVKDTVRLSNSDVFFYHGLNLEPWVEGTLSTLGSDAPPAYETHTMPSGELTPDYQSLLESDLCEQLAEGDRESNTLIAYENLASQLEIHLEKGVQSLTFPSADAAYLEGHDHSDDHDEHDEHDHADDDHDEHEEVNHVALLYPDNTTQLFELDHDLLPDNPTGWNLTNMTMTMNNILLNYSVHEVFGHSVTGINGTDSPEDGSWYWSLYIWNVTSDAWEMSNYGIDSVLIGVDTEHIAWAASNADLTLIPEPQDDHADDDHSDHDDHSDHDDHGDYDSHAHVEPEKIIENPNGCSSDTVIAIFHLEEGEYTVEFETNSTDFTNFEVAALPMLGGHAHHHHDHGSHEGHDDHADHGDNEESDNHADDDHTDDEHSEDGDNHTDDEHSEYPICHDAETHENIENTNQSDCEAAGNLWMEGAPNDGTRGYLTIHVENEGDYGFALPSHISASILVNEESHDDHGGHDDHGGHDDHSGHDDHGTESIIVADEDEDEFEYDPHSWLDPVAFKAQAMLVLDALIEQFPEGNATFTENANEFMLELDRIHIDYRDTFGPSSTCTTNSVAANHNAYSYLTVRYGIEFVTVHGLDPEGEPSVADVEKVIKKIQEDEISVLYIEEYTQKSAVNSIVQATNVEVLYLYTMEMSPSDSSDTYLTMMNKNLENLKTGMGCTA
;
A
#
# COMPACT_ATOMS: atom_id res chain seq x y z
N MET A 1 -6.08 65.97 -5.74
CA MET A 1 -5.99 67.40 -5.35
C MET A 1 -6.64 67.54 -3.98
N LYS A 2 -5.86 67.83 -2.91
CA LYS A 2 -6.22 67.72 -1.47
C LYS A 2 -6.33 66.25 -0.96
N SER A 3 -5.81 65.80 0.21
CA SER A 3 -5.43 66.40 1.53
C SER A 3 -6.56 66.26 2.58
N ASN A 4 -6.35 65.80 3.84
CA ASN A 4 -5.12 65.42 4.59
C ASN A 4 -5.42 64.59 5.87
N TRP A 5 -4.43 63.83 6.37
CA TRP A 5 -4.10 63.56 7.80
C TRP A 5 -5.12 62.81 8.71
N HIS A 6 -4.71 62.06 9.76
CA HIS A 6 -3.66 62.34 10.75
C HIS A 6 -2.86 61.12 11.26
N ILE A 7 -1.62 61.40 11.70
CA ILE A 7 -0.77 60.54 12.55
C ILE A 7 -0.39 61.31 13.83
N ALA A 8 -0.30 60.60 14.96
CA ALA A 8 0.73 60.71 16.03
C ALA A 8 0.18 60.54 17.45
N LEU A 9 0.75 59.58 18.21
CA LEU A 9 1.30 59.71 19.59
C LEU A 9 1.25 58.38 20.38
N LEU A 10 2.41 57.74 20.60
CA LEU A 10 3.09 57.67 21.92
C LEU A 10 4.26 56.67 21.92
N ALA A 11 5.44 57.12 22.33
CA ALA A 11 6.56 56.26 22.72
C ALA A 11 7.42 56.98 23.77
N SER A 12 7.61 56.39 24.96
CA SER A 12 8.61 56.79 25.96
C SER A 12 8.60 55.89 27.20
N PHE A 13 9.79 55.78 27.83
CA PHE A 13 10.15 54.96 29.00
C PHE A 13 10.19 53.45 28.72
N LEU A 14 11.11 52.67 29.31
CA LEU A 14 12.03 53.00 30.41
C LEU A 14 13.50 52.66 30.09
N MET A 15 14.44 53.28 30.80
CA MET A 15 15.89 53.24 30.58
C MET A 15 16.60 52.43 31.70
N LEU A 16 17.84 51.98 31.43
CA LEU A 16 18.86 51.45 32.36
C LEU A 16 18.84 49.93 32.61
N PHE A 17 19.93 49.26 32.22
CA PHE A 17 21.02 48.98 33.16
C PHE A 17 22.37 48.81 32.43
N SER A 18 23.47 49.15 33.09
CA SER A 18 24.82 48.90 32.58
C SER A 18 25.82 48.67 33.73
N GLY A 19 26.71 47.68 33.54
CA GLY A 19 27.86 47.42 34.41
C GLY A 19 28.62 46.19 33.90
N LEU A 20 29.80 46.30 33.29
CA LEU A 20 31.11 46.81 33.74
C LEU A 20 32.01 45.75 34.43
N ALA A 21 33.20 45.64 33.84
CA ALA A 21 34.48 45.20 34.40
C ALA A 21 34.77 43.69 34.55
N GLY A 22 35.73 43.23 33.75
CA GLY A 22 36.32 41.88 33.81
C GLY A 22 37.56 41.76 32.91
N CYS A 23 38.61 42.56 33.15
CA CYS A 23 39.81 42.57 32.30
C CYS A 23 40.79 41.43 32.62
N LEU A 24 41.36 40.80 31.59
CA LEU A 24 42.63 40.08 31.64
C LEU A 24 43.32 40.11 30.26
N GLU A 25 44.65 40.07 30.26
CA GLU A 25 45.52 39.99 29.06
C GLU A 25 45.72 38.48 28.68
N SER A 26 46.21 38.04 27.51
CA SER A 26 47.06 38.67 26.49
C SER A 26 47.04 37.95 25.11
N GLU A 27 47.65 38.59 24.09
CA GLU A 27 48.27 37.98 22.88
C GLU A 27 47.43 37.40 21.70
N SER A 28 47.01 38.32 20.81
CA SER A 28 47.53 38.44 19.42
C SER A 28 46.80 37.81 18.19
N VAL A 29 46.95 38.53 17.06
CA VAL A 29 46.70 38.18 15.63
C VAL A 29 45.24 38.07 15.13
N THR A 30 44.65 39.24 14.89
CA THR A 30 43.84 39.64 13.71
C THR A 30 43.09 38.58 12.89
N GLU A 31 41.77 38.65 12.94
CA GLU A 31 40.89 38.52 11.76
C GLU A 31 40.07 39.82 11.61
N GLU A 32 39.47 40.05 10.43
CA GLU A 32 38.94 41.35 10.00
C GLU A 32 37.42 41.25 9.72
N SER A 33 36.61 41.64 10.70
CA SER A 33 35.14 41.71 10.59
C SER A 33 34.70 43.12 10.21
N THR A 34 34.04 43.29 9.07
CA THR A 34 33.37 44.55 8.69
C THR A 34 31.90 44.53 9.11
N ASP A 35 31.56 45.47 10.00
CA ASP A 35 30.24 45.73 10.59
C ASP A 35 29.23 46.27 9.56
N ASP A 36 27.95 45.94 9.72
CA ASP A 36 26.87 46.40 8.84
C ASP A 36 26.59 47.91 8.99
N SER A 37 26.15 48.54 7.91
CA SER A 37 25.56 49.88 7.99
C SER A 37 24.54 50.16 6.89
N GLU A 38 23.27 49.94 7.22
CA GLU A 38 22.13 50.46 6.45
C GLU A 38 22.26 51.98 6.24
N THR A 39 21.88 52.46 5.05
CA THR A 39 21.79 53.91 4.79
C THR A 39 20.53 54.26 4.00
N ASP A 40 19.51 54.78 4.71
CA ASP A 40 18.29 55.36 4.16
C ASP A 40 18.59 56.40 3.04
N ILE A 41 18.18 56.11 1.80
CA ILE A 41 18.24 57.07 0.69
C ILE A 41 16.89 57.77 0.48
N ASN A 42 16.65 58.82 1.26
CA ASN A 42 15.39 59.58 1.21
C ASN A 42 15.36 60.56 0.01
N LEU A 43 14.48 60.32 -0.97
CA LEU A 43 14.42 61.10 -2.23
C LEU A 43 13.53 62.36 -2.12
N ASP A 44 14.14 63.53 -1.88
CA ASP A 44 13.50 64.85 -2.06
C ASP A 44 14.10 65.63 -3.26
N ASN A 45 13.28 66.47 -3.89
CA ASN A 45 13.45 66.92 -5.28
C ASN A 45 13.99 68.36 -5.36
N GLY A 46 15.31 68.52 -5.53
CA GLY A 46 16.04 69.72 -5.09
C GLY A 46 16.87 70.58 -6.07
N ASN A 47 16.93 70.27 -7.38
CA ASN A 47 17.39 71.15 -8.50
C ASN A 47 18.72 71.98 -8.39
N ASN A 48 19.65 71.72 -9.31
CA ASN A 48 20.84 72.54 -9.70
C ASN A 48 22.01 72.71 -8.70
N THR A 49 23.10 71.97 -8.96
CA THR A 49 24.31 72.56 -9.59
C THR A 49 25.04 71.51 -10.42
N ALA A 50 25.68 71.91 -11.52
CA ALA A 50 26.44 70.99 -12.37
C ALA A 50 27.86 70.79 -11.83
N ASP A 51 28.19 69.55 -11.47
CA ASP A 51 29.55 69.01 -11.63
C ASP A 51 29.56 68.04 -12.83
N ASN A 52 30.72 67.81 -13.43
CA ASN A 52 30.85 67.13 -14.72
C ASN A 52 31.87 65.98 -14.64
N THR A 53 31.59 65.04 -13.74
CA THR A 53 32.23 63.72 -13.65
C THR A 53 31.31 62.67 -14.27
N THR A 54 31.69 62.17 -15.45
CA THR A 54 30.93 61.10 -16.13
C THR A 54 31.30 59.74 -15.55
N ASP A 55 30.78 59.45 -14.38
CA ASP A 55 30.57 58.06 -13.95
C ASP A 55 29.31 57.56 -14.66
N ASN A 56 29.48 56.61 -15.59
CA ASN A 56 28.35 55.96 -16.25
C ASN A 56 27.70 54.99 -15.27
N VAL A 57 26.87 55.51 -14.37
CA VAL A 57 25.91 54.68 -13.62
C VAL A 57 24.87 54.20 -14.63
N THR A 58 25.01 52.96 -15.08
CA THR A 58 23.95 52.27 -15.82
C THR A 58 22.78 52.10 -14.87
N ILE A 59 21.73 52.92 -15.03
CA ILE A 59 20.46 52.68 -14.36
C ILE A 59 19.81 51.49 -15.07
N ILE A 60 19.92 50.33 -14.43
CA ILE A 60 19.20 49.12 -14.81
C ILE A 60 17.71 49.38 -14.50
N PRO A 61 16.77 49.14 -15.44
CA PRO A 61 15.36 49.21 -15.14
C PRO A 61 14.99 48.09 -14.15
N HIS A 62 14.09 48.38 -13.22
CA HIS A 62 13.49 47.38 -12.35
C HIS A 62 11.99 47.33 -12.65
N TYR A 63 11.48 46.16 -13.05
CA TYR A 63 10.15 45.99 -13.62
C TYR A 63 9.09 45.54 -12.60
N GLY A 64 9.48 44.81 -11.55
CA GLY A 64 8.58 44.27 -10.53
C GLY A 64 9.25 43.22 -9.63
N THR A 65 8.44 42.60 -8.77
CA THR A 65 8.79 41.42 -7.97
C THR A 65 8.04 40.20 -8.50
N ILE A 66 8.79 39.14 -8.81
CA ILE A 66 8.30 37.87 -9.31
C ILE A 66 8.46 36.82 -8.21
N MET A 67 7.39 36.11 -7.90
CA MET A 67 7.44 34.95 -7.01
C MET A 67 7.57 33.67 -7.82
N THR A 68 8.25 32.68 -7.24
CA THR A 68 8.48 31.36 -7.82
C THR A 68 8.26 30.29 -6.75
N SER A 69 7.84 29.08 -7.13
CA SER A 69 7.66 27.97 -6.19
C SER A 69 9.00 27.41 -5.69
N THR A 70 9.80 26.90 -6.64
CA THR A 70 11.04 26.13 -6.46
C THR A 70 12.28 26.88 -6.98
N TYR A 71 13.46 26.28 -6.76
CA TYR A 71 14.72 26.78 -7.27
C TYR A 71 14.88 26.61 -8.78
N HIS A 72 14.45 25.50 -9.42
CA HIS A 72 14.52 25.39 -10.88
C HIS A 72 13.66 26.46 -11.57
N VAL A 73 12.45 26.72 -11.08
CA VAL A 73 11.60 27.82 -11.59
C VAL A 73 12.25 29.18 -11.31
N ALA A 74 12.84 29.38 -10.11
CA ALA A 74 13.61 30.60 -9.80
C ALA A 74 14.80 30.82 -10.73
N GLN A 75 15.55 29.77 -11.09
CA GLN A 75 16.66 29.84 -12.04
C GLN A 75 16.16 30.15 -13.45
N LEU A 76 15.08 29.51 -13.90
CA LEU A 76 14.46 29.72 -15.21
C LEU A 76 14.04 31.19 -15.40
N VAL A 77 13.29 31.74 -14.43
CA VAL A 77 12.88 33.14 -14.41
C VAL A 77 14.10 34.06 -14.31
N SER A 78 15.02 33.81 -13.39
CA SER A 78 16.22 34.65 -13.16
C SER A 78 17.13 34.72 -14.39
N ALA A 79 17.28 33.63 -15.13
CA ALA A 79 18.04 33.61 -16.37
C ALA A 79 17.44 34.52 -17.44
N ILE A 80 16.11 34.68 -17.47
CA ILE A 80 15.41 35.51 -18.45
C ILE A 80 15.37 36.99 -18.01
N VAL A 81 15.01 37.28 -16.75
CA VAL A 81 14.88 38.68 -16.29
C VAL A 81 16.22 39.32 -15.89
N GLY A 82 17.21 38.52 -15.49
CA GLY A 82 18.50 38.98 -14.99
C GLY A 82 18.33 40.03 -13.88
N PRO A 83 19.16 41.10 -13.85
CA PRO A 83 19.08 42.12 -12.80
C PRO A 83 17.91 43.12 -12.97
N THR A 84 16.92 42.84 -13.83
CA THR A 84 15.84 43.79 -14.16
C THR A 84 14.50 43.54 -13.46
N ALA A 85 14.42 42.50 -12.63
CA ALA A 85 13.32 42.28 -11.69
C ALA A 85 13.87 41.68 -10.39
N THR A 86 13.08 41.69 -9.33
CA THR A 86 13.35 40.86 -8.14
C THR A 86 12.74 39.49 -8.38
N VAL A 87 13.48 38.41 -8.12
CA VAL A 87 12.94 37.04 -8.08
C VAL A 87 13.04 36.54 -6.65
N GLU A 88 11.92 36.08 -6.11
CA GLU A 88 11.78 35.48 -4.78
C GLU A 88 11.13 34.09 -4.88
N MET A 89 11.40 33.22 -3.91
CA MET A 89 10.91 31.84 -3.87
C MET A 89 9.91 31.62 -2.72
N MET A 90 8.97 30.69 -2.88
CA MET A 90 8.04 30.26 -1.83
C MET A 90 8.75 29.31 -0.86
N SER A 91 9.14 28.11 -1.32
CA SER A 91 9.90 27.16 -0.48
C SER A 91 11.32 27.68 -0.26
N THR A 92 11.49 28.44 0.81
CA THR A 92 12.79 29.01 1.27
C THR A 92 13.36 28.24 2.46
N SER A 93 12.67 27.18 2.85
CA SER A 93 13.07 26.14 3.80
C SER A 93 13.85 25.03 3.11
N ASN A 94 14.59 24.24 3.89
CA ASN A 94 15.15 22.97 3.44
C ASN A 94 14.12 21.86 3.63
N ILE A 95 12.98 22.00 2.94
CA ILE A 95 11.82 21.10 2.98
C ILE A 95 11.45 20.88 1.49
N PRO A 96 11.19 19.63 1.05
CA PRO A 96 10.74 19.36 -0.31
C PRO A 96 9.51 20.20 -0.69
N VAL A 97 9.31 20.43 -1.99
CA VAL A 97 8.24 21.35 -2.44
C VAL A 97 6.83 20.76 -2.26
N HIS A 98 6.73 19.43 -2.26
CA HIS A 98 5.53 18.66 -1.95
C HIS A 98 5.07 18.93 -0.50
N ASP A 99 5.96 18.76 0.48
CA ASP A 99 5.71 18.98 1.92
C ASP A 99 5.57 20.45 2.33
N TYR A 100 5.96 21.39 1.45
CA TYR A 100 6.02 22.80 1.79
C TYR A 100 4.64 23.40 2.03
N LYS A 101 4.20 23.45 3.30
CA LYS A 101 2.92 24.06 3.71
C LYS A 101 3.09 25.59 3.87
N PRO A 102 2.52 26.44 2.99
CA PRO A 102 2.86 27.86 2.94
C PRO A 102 2.44 28.63 4.19
N SER A 103 3.36 29.44 4.73
CA SER A 103 3.05 30.23 5.92
C SER A 103 2.25 31.51 5.57
N VAL A 104 1.51 32.06 6.54
CA VAL A 104 0.82 33.35 6.41
C VAL A 104 1.75 34.49 5.97
N LYS A 105 3.05 34.42 6.30
CA LYS A 105 4.06 35.38 5.82
C LYS A 105 4.30 35.24 4.31
N ASP A 106 4.28 34.02 3.79
CA ASP A 106 4.57 33.72 2.40
C ASP A 106 3.32 33.90 1.53
N THR A 107 2.11 33.62 2.05
CA THR A 107 0.83 34.13 1.49
C THR A 107 0.85 35.65 1.31
N VAL A 108 1.37 36.40 2.30
CA VAL A 108 1.52 37.86 2.21
C VAL A 108 2.61 38.28 1.21
N ARG A 109 3.71 37.52 1.06
CA ARG A 109 4.73 37.78 0.02
C ARG A 109 4.14 37.59 -1.38
N LEU A 110 3.45 36.48 -1.59
CA LEU A 110 2.76 36.13 -2.84
C LEU A 110 1.74 37.19 -3.25
N SER A 111 0.89 37.65 -2.31
CA SER A 111 -0.08 38.73 -2.56
C SER A 111 0.54 40.10 -2.86
N ASN A 112 1.83 40.32 -2.55
CA ASN A 112 2.57 41.55 -2.86
C ASN A 112 3.47 41.42 -4.10
N SER A 113 3.41 40.32 -4.85
CA SER A 113 4.15 40.16 -6.11
C SER A 113 3.35 40.65 -7.33
N ASP A 114 4.06 40.96 -8.41
CA ASP A 114 3.45 41.37 -9.69
C ASP A 114 3.02 40.15 -10.54
N VAL A 115 3.64 38.99 -10.32
CA VAL A 115 3.37 37.69 -10.99
C VAL A 115 3.94 36.54 -10.14
N PHE A 116 3.37 35.34 -10.30
CA PHE A 116 3.83 34.08 -9.71
C PHE A 116 4.06 33.03 -10.81
N PHE A 117 5.13 32.24 -10.67
CA PHE A 117 5.40 31.07 -11.50
C PHE A 117 5.55 29.82 -10.63
N TYR A 118 4.95 28.70 -11.05
CA TYR A 118 5.08 27.39 -10.41
C TYR A 118 5.35 26.32 -11.47
N HIS A 119 5.69 25.09 -11.09
CA HIS A 119 5.98 24.05 -12.05
C HIS A 119 4.71 23.53 -12.72
N GLY A 120 3.79 22.96 -11.95
CA GLY A 120 2.69 22.14 -12.47
C GLY A 120 2.90 20.64 -12.17
N LEU A 121 2.09 19.77 -12.80
CA LEU A 121 2.12 18.31 -12.60
C LEU A 121 2.07 17.89 -11.12
N ASN A 122 1.16 18.51 -10.35
CA ASN A 122 1.00 18.36 -8.90
C ASN A 122 2.27 18.50 -8.02
N LEU A 123 3.40 19.00 -8.55
CA LEU A 123 4.64 19.23 -7.77
C LEU A 123 4.42 20.12 -6.54
N GLU A 124 3.42 20.99 -6.61
CA GLU A 124 3.15 22.03 -5.61
C GLU A 124 1.67 22.00 -5.19
N PRO A 125 1.18 20.95 -4.51
CA PRO A 125 -0.26 20.71 -4.27
C PRO A 125 -0.92 21.86 -3.49
N TRP A 126 -0.15 22.54 -2.65
CA TRP A 126 -0.55 23.74 -1.91
C TRP A 126 -0.91 24.96 -2.78
N VAL A 127 -0.59 24.98 -4.08
CA VAL A 127 -0.73 26.17 -4.95
C VAL A 127 -2.19 26.57 -5.15
N GLU A 128 -3.08 25.65 -5.52
CA GLU A 128 -4.49 26.01 -5.78
C GLU A 128 -5.18 26.50 -4.50
N GLY A 129 -5.06 25.75 -3.39
CA GLY A 129 -5.59 26.18 -2.09
C GLY A 129 -5.06 27.55 -1.63
N THR A 130 -3.79 27.85 -1.89
CA THR A 130 -3.16 29.14 -1.56
C THR A 130 -3.69 30.28 -2.45
N LEU A 131 -3.80 30.07 -3.76
CA LEU A 131 -4.33 31.07 -4.70
C LEU A 131 -5.83 31.32 -4.48
N SER A 132 -6.60 30.26 -4.21
CA SER A 132 -8.02 30.32 -3.84
C SER A 132 -8.22 31.15 -2.56
N THR A 133 -7.39 30.90 -1.53
CA THR A 133 -7.39 31.67 -0.27
C THR A 133 -7.08 33.16 -0.48
N LEU A 134 -6.24 33.52 -1.45
CA LEU A 134 -5.94 34.90 -1.81
C LEU A 134 -7.04 35.57 -2.66
N GLY A 135 -7.77 34.81 -3.47
CA GLY A 135 -8.93 35.28 -4.23
C GLY A 135 -8.63 36.47 -5.14
N SER A 136 -9.17 37.65 -4.83
CA SER A 136 -8.92 38.87 -5.63
C SER A 136 -7.53 39.49 -5.44
N ASP A 137 -6.83 39.07 -4.41
CA ASP A 137 -5.55 39.61 -3.98
C ASP A 137 -4.39 38.64 -4.32
N ALA A 138 -4.69 37.63 -5.15
CA ALA A 138 -3.73 36.73 -5.79
C ALA A 138 -3.05 37.41 -6.99
N PRO A 139 -1.73 37.19 -7.22
CA PRO A 139 -1.06 37.65 -8.43
C PRO A 139 -1.50 36.82 -9.66
N PRO A 140 -1.25 37.29 -10.89
CA PRO A 140 -1.28 36.43 -12.07
C PRO A 140 -0.33 35.23 -11.85
N ALA A 141 -0.87 34.02 -11.91
CA ALA A 141 -0.12 32.77 -11.75
C ALA A 141 0.07 32.09 -13.11
N TYR A 142 1.25 31.50 -13.32
CA TYR A 142 1.60 30.77 -14.53
C TYR A 142 2.31 29.47 -14.18
N GLU A 143 1.72 28.35 -14.60
CA GLU A 143 2.39 27.07 -14.71
C GLU A 143 3.57 27.17 -15.70
N THR A 144 4.65 26.43 -15.45
CA THR A 144 5.86 26.48 -16.28
C THR A 144 6.17 25.17 -16.98
N HIS A 145 5.57 24.05 -16.56
CA HIS A 145 5.69 22.78 -17.25
C HIS A 145 5.23 22.88 -18.70
N THR A 146 6.03 22.35 -19.61
CA THR A 146 5.67 22.08 -21.01
C THR A 146 6.74 21.23 -21.67
N MET A 147 6.32 20.31 -22.54
CA MET A 147 7.21 19.47 -23.33
C MET A 147 7.46 20.02 -24.74
N PRO A 148 8.58 19.64 -25.39
CA PRO A 148 8.88 20.05 -26.76
C PRO A 148 7.77 19.62 -27.74
N SER A 149 7.48 20.47 -28.74
CA SER A 149 6.32 20.29 -29.63
C SER A 149 6.30 18.95 -30.38
N GLY A 150 5.49 18.00 -29.89
CA GLY A 150 5.31 16.67 -30.47
C GLY A 150 5.95 15.54 -29.67
N GLU A 151 6.55 15.85 -28.51
CA GLU A 151 6.85 14.91 -27.43
C GLU A 151 5.72 14.95 -26.39
N LEU A 152 5.57 13.88 -25.61
CA LEU A 152 4.61 13.79 -24.51
C LEU A 152 5.31 14.08 -23.18
N THR A 153 4.53 14.50 -22.19
CA THR A 153 4.92 14.38 -20.77
C THR A 153 4.84 12.90 -20.40
N PRO A 154 5.85 12.32 -19.73
CA PRO A 154 5.72 10.97 -19.17
C PRO A 154 4.70 10.97 -18.02
N ASP A 155 3.50 10.47 -18.31
CA ASP A 155 2.63 9.89 -17.30
C ASP A 155 3.22 8.57 -16.80
N TYR A 156 3.12 8.30 -15.50
CA TYR A 156 3.68 7.07 -14.95
C TYR A 156 2.95 5.81 -15.46
N GLN A 157 1.66 5.93 -15.77
CA GLN A 157 0.90 4.87 -16.45
C GLN A 157 1.51 4.52 -17.82
N SER A 158 1.82 5.48 -18.69
CA SER A 158 2.45 5.19 -19.99
C SER A 158 3.89 4.67 -19.87
N LEU A 159 4.61 5.02 -18.80
CA LEU A 159 5.91 4.40 -18.49
C LEU A 159 5.72 2.93 -18.09
N LEU A 160 4.76 2.64 -17.19
CA LEU A 160 4.38 1.28 -16.78
C LEU A 160 3.89 0.44 -17.97
N GLU A 161 3.01 0.97 -18.82
CA GLU A 161 2.60 0.33 -20.10
C GLU A 161 3.82 0.00 -20.96
N SER A 162 4.73 0.96 -21.15
CA SER A 162 5.93 0.77 -21.98
C SER A 162 6.85 -0.32 -21.44
N ASP A 163 7.15 -0.29 -20.14
CA ASP A 163 8.12 -1.20 -19.52
C ASP A 163 7.56 -2.63 -19.37
N LEU A 164 6.26 -2.77 -19.09
CA LEU A 164 5.57 -4.07 -19.14
C LEU A 164 5.57 -4.66 -20.56
N CYS A 165 5.27 -3.84 -21.58
CA CYS A 165 5.29 -4.28 -22.97
C CYS A 165 6.71 -4.61 -23.47
N GLU A 166 7.74 -3.89 -23.02
CA GLU A 166 9.14 -4.21 -23.32
C GLU A 166 9.55 -5.54 -22.66
N GLN A 167 9.14 -5.80 -21.42
CA GLN A 167 9.45 -7.06 -20.73
C GLN A 167 8.77 -8.25 -21.41
N LEU A 168 7.47 -8.17 -21.73
CA LEU A 168 6.81 -9.21 -22.52
C LEU A 168 7.51 -9.44 -23.89
N ALA A 169 8.07 -8.40 -24.50
CA ALA A 169 8.75 -8.52 -25.81
C ALA A 169 10.18 -9.08 -25.75
N GLU A 170 11.03 -8.59 -24.84
CA GLU A 170 12.48 -8.84 -24.82
C GLU A 170 13.02 -9.34 -23.46
N GLY A 171 12.21 -9.38 -22.41
CA GLY A 171 12.59 -9.81 -21.06
C GLY A 171 12.94 -11.30 -20.92
N ASP A 172 13.82 -11.59 -19.96
CA ASP A 172 14.17 -12.96 -19.57
C ASP A 172 12.97 -13.67 -18.93
N ARG A 173 12.85 -14.97 -19.22
CA ARG A 173 11.66 -15.78 -18.90
C ARG A 173 11.98 -16.87 -17.89
N GLU A 174 11.32 -16.79 -16.75
CA GLU A 174 11.21 -17.90 -15.81
C GLU A 174 9.99 -18.78 -16.17
N SER A 175 9.89 -20.00 -15.64
CA SER A 175 8.85 -20.96 -16.05
C SER A 175 8.34 -21.74 -14.85
N ASN A 176 7.18 -21.34 -14.36
CA ASN A 176 6.54 -21.86 -13.16
C ASN A 176 5.22 -22.57 -13.49
N THR A 177 4.74 -23.41 -12.59
CA THR A 177 3.46 -24.14 -12.72
C THR A 177 2.60 -23.81 -11.52
N LEU A 178 1.42 -23.25 -11.79
CA LEU A 178 0.48 -22.78 -10.76
C LEU A 178 0.00 -23.93 -9.87
N ILE A 179 -0.27 -23.60 -8.61
CA ILE A 179 -0.80 -24.54 -7.62
C ILE A 179 -2.30 -24.77 -7.88
N ALA A 180 -2.82 -25.96 -7.56
CA ALA A 180 -4.21 -26.34 -7.84
C ALA A 180 -5.22 -25.94 -6.76
N TYR A 181 -4.74 -25.53 -5.58
CA TYR A 181 -5.55 -25.18 -4.41
C TYR A 181 -5.01 -23.90 -3.79
N GLU A 182 -5.90 -23.01 -3.37
CA GLU A 182 -5.59 -21.67 -2.85
C GLU A 182 -4.76 -21.73 -1.56
N ASN A 183 -5.16 -22.58 -0.61
CA ASN A 183 -4.48 -22.80 0.66
C ASN A 183 -3.05 -23.40 0.55
N LEU A 184 -2.58 -23.66 -0.67
CA LEU A 184 -1.22 -24.12 -0.97
C LEU A 184 -0.47 -23.14 -1.90
N ALA A 185 -1.03 -21.96 -2.20
CA ALA A 185 -0.45 -20.98 -3.13
C ALA A 185 0.97 -20.53 -2.73
N SER A 186 1.25 -20.44 -1.43
CA SER A 186 2.56 -20.13 -0.84
C SER A 186 3.67 -21.14 -1.18
N GLN A 187 3.33 -22.31 -1.75
CA GLN A 187 4.32 -23.21 -2.35
C GLN A 187 4.95 -22.64 -3.65
N LEU A 188 4.38 -21.57 -4.20
CA LEU A 188 4.89 -20.79 -5.32
C LEU A 188 4.78 -19.29 -5.03
N GLU A 189 5.73 -18.76 -4.26
CA GLU A 189 5.97 -17.33 -4.12
C GLU A 189 6.69 -16.77 -5.37
N ILE A 190 6.31 -15.57 -5.83
CA ILE A 190 7.09 -14.77 -6.78
C ILE A 190 7.19 -13.30 -6.36
N HIS A 191 8.36 -12.69 -6.56
CA HIS A 191 8.56 -11.25 -6.40
C HIS A 191 8.19 -10.49 -7.68
N LEU A 192 7.62 -9.29 -7.54
CA LEU A 192 7.22 -8.41 -8.64
C LEU A 192 8.42 -7.61 -9.21
N GLU A 193 9.46 -8.30 -9.68
CA GLU A 193 10.67 -7.71 -10.26
C GLU A 193 10.83 -7.94 -11.79
N LYS A 194 11.70 -7.15 -12.43
CA LYS A 194 11.88 -7.03 -13.89
C LYS A 194 12.17 -8.39 -14.58
N GLY A 195 11.14 -9.00 -15.16
CA GLY A 195 11.17 -10.33 -15.78
C GLY A 195 9.81 -10.76 -16.36
N VAL A 196 9.74 -11.98 -16.92
CA VAL A 196 8.49 -12.57 -17.44
C VAL A 196 8.27 -13.95 -16.82
N GLN A 197 7.12 -14.13 -16.19
CA GLN A 197 6.68 -15.42 -15.65
C GLN A 197 5.89 -16.20 -16.70
N SER A 198 6.51 -17.25 -17.27
CA SER A 198 5.83 -18.20 -18.17
C SER A 198 5.05 -19.22 -17.34
N LEU A 199 3.87 -18.82 -16.86
CA LEU A 199 2.98 -19.62 -16.04
C LEU A 199 2.32 -20.77 -16.85
N THR A 200 2.08 -21.88 -16.16
CA THR A 200 1.40 -23.07 -16.69
C THR A 200 0.34 -23.51 -15.69
N PHE A 201 -0.88 -23.75 -16.13
CA PHE A 201 -1.94 -24.26 -15.25
C PHE A 201 -1.63 -25.69 -14.76
N PRO A 202 -2.08 -26.07 -13.55
CA PRO A 202 -1.93 -27.44 -13.08
C PRO A 202 -2.65 -28.42 -14.02
N SER A 203 -2.06 -29.59 -14.21
CA SER A 203 -2.72 -30.68 -14.93
C SER A 203 -3.91 -31.21 -14.13
N ALA A 204 -5.01 -31.59 -14.79
CA ALA A 204 -6.17 -32.21 -14.14
C ALA A 204 -5.81 -33.43 -13.24
N ASP A 205 -4.76 -34.19 -13.60
CA ASP A 205 -4.25 -35.30 -12.78
C ASP A 205 -3.69 -34.83 -11.41
N ALA A 206 -3.30 -33.56 -11.26
CA ALA A 206 -2.74 -32.99 -10.03
C ALA A 206 -3.83 -32.52 -9.06
N ALA A 207 -4.94 -31.96 -9.57
CA ALA A 207 -6.16 -31.66 -8.79
C ALA A 207 -6.92 -32.94 -8.34
N TYR A 208 -6.35 -34.13 -8.60
CA TYR A 208 -6.92 -35.43 -8.29
C TYR A 208 -6.06 -36.24 -7.30
N LEU A 209 -4.88 -35.74 -6.89
CA LEU A 209 -3.78 -36.61 -6.46
C LEU A 209 -3.68 -36.95 -4.96
N GLU A 210 -4.61 -36.47 -4.13
CA GLU A 210 -4.85 -37.05 -2.79
C GLU A 210 -6.19 -37.82 -2.70
N GLY A 211 -6.96 -37.86 -3.80
CA GLY A 211 -8.19 -38.63 -3.95
C GLY A 211 -7.97 -40.14 -4.13
N HIS A 212 -7.60 -40.82 -3.05
CA HIS A 212 -7.35 -42.28 -2.91
C HIS A 212 -6.03 -42.85 -3.51
N ASP A 213 -5.13 -43.28 -2.62
CA ASP A 213 -4.83 -44.71 -2.42
C ASP A 213 -4.08 -44.90 -1.08
N HIS A 214 -4.55 -45.80 -0.21
CA HIS A 214 -3.71 -46.81 0.46
C HIS A 214 -4.51 -47.71 1.40
N SER A 215 -4.95 -48.85 0.85
CA SER A 215 -5.29 -50.04 1.65
C SER A 215 -4.07 -50.91 1.95
N ASP A 216 -4.13 -51.66 3.05
CA ASP A 216 -3.26 -52.81 3.44
C ASP A 216 -1.83 -52.52 3.97
N ASP A 217 -1.75 -52.48 5.31
CA ASP A 217 -0.82 -53.25 6.16
C ASP A 217 0.71 -52.96 6.24
N HIS A 218 1.15 -52.75 7.50
CA HIS A 218 2.43 -53.14 8.14
C HIS A 218 3.72 -52.29 8.05
N ASP A 219 4.02 -51.65 9.20
CA ASP A 219 5.28 -51.73 9.97
C ASP A 219 6.65 -51.51 9.27
N GLU A 220 7.27 -50.35 9.48
CA GLU A 220 8.64 -50.25 10.07
C GLU A 220 8.90 -48.83 10.64
N HIS A 221 9.24 -48.71 11.93
CA HIS A 221 9.67 -47.45 12.58
C HIS A 221 11.15 -47.13 12.27
N ASP A 222 11.52 -45.84 12.24
CA ASP A 222 12.41 -45.21 13.26
C ASP A 222 12.89 -43.80 12.80
N GLU A 223 12.75 -42.80 13.69
CA GLU A 223 13.66 -41.63 13.94
C GLU A 223 14.10 -40.74 12.72
N HIS A 224 13.83 -39.43 12.63
CA HIS A 224 14.06 -38.38 13.64
C HIS A 224 13.51 -36.97 13.24
N ASP A 225 13.05 -36.23 14.27
CA ASP A 225 13.30 -34.81 14.60
C ASP A 225 13.09 -33.64 13.59
N HIS A 226 12.00 -32.88 13.83
CA HIS A 226 11.91 -31.39 13.90
C HIS A 226 12.22 -30.54 12.63
N ALA A 227 11.71 -29.31 12.47
CA ALA A 227 11.07 -28.38 13.43
C ALA A 227 10.23 -27.31 12.68
N ASP A 228 9.25 -26.72 13.38
CA ASP A 228 8.87 -25.29 13.47
C ASP A 228 8.68 -24.48 12.14
N ASP A 229 8.18 -23.24 12.07
CA ASP A 229 7.47 -22.34 13.02
C ASP A 229 6.37 -21.62 12.16
N ASP A 230 5.08 -21.34 12.44
CA ASP A 230 3.94 -21.85 13.28
C ASP A 230 2.59 -21.32 12.61
N HIS A 231 1.39 -21.29 13.25
CA HIS A 231 0.11 -20.65 12.76
C HIS A 231 -0.52 -19.74 13.86
N ASP A 232 -1.26 -18.67 13.52
CA ASP A 232 -2.04 -17.90 14.52
C ASP A 232 -3.38 -18.60 14.85
N GLU A 233 -3.37 -19.35 15.94
CA GLU A 233 -4.48 -20.15 16.43
C GLU A 233 -5.66 -19.27 16.88
N HIS A 234 -6.80 -19.36 16.19
CA HIS A 234 -8.08 -19.24 16.88
C HIS A 234 -8.10 -20.32 17.97
N GLU A 235 -7.97 -19.97 19.26
CA GLU A 235 -7.97 -20.95 20.36
C GLU A 235 -9.25 -21.81 20.32
N GLU A 236 -9.20 -23.00 19.69
CA GLU A 236 -10.32 -23.94 19.55
C GLU A 236 -10.63 -24.61 20.91
N VAL A 237 -11.17 -23.84 21.85
CA VAL A 237 -11.34 -24.26 23.26
C VAL A 237 -12.31 -25.43 23.40
N ASN A 238 -11.74 -26.63 23.55
CA ASN A 238 -12.46 -27.88 23.73
C ASN A 238 -13.11 -27.94 25.13
N HIS A 239 -14.41 -27.64 25.20
CA HIS A 239 -15.17 -27.62 26.46
C HIS A 239 -15.38 -29.01 27.08
N VAL A 240 -15.06 -29.15 28.37
CA VAL A 240 -15.29 -30.37 29.18
C VAL A 240 -16.17 -30.08 30.40
N ALA A 241 -17.45 -30.44 30.31
CA ALA A 241 -18.40 -30.26 31.41
C ALA A 241 -18.46 -31.46 32.37
N LEU A 242 -18.65 -31.21 33.67
CA LEU A 242 -18.90 -32.21 34.70
C LEU A 242 -20.24 -31.97 35.41
N LEU A 243 -21.06 -33.01 35.57
CA LEU A 243 -22.30 -33.00 36.35
C LEU A 243 -22.34 -34.13 37.39
N TYR A 244 -22.19 -33.76 38.67
CA TYR A 244 -22.08 -34.69 39.79
C TYR A 244 -23.46 -35.19 40.31
N PRO A 245 -23.52 -36.33 41.02
CA PRO A 245 -24.77 -36.94 41.52
C PRO A 245 -25.60 -36.10 42.50
N ASP A 246 -25.08 -34.95 42.97
CA ASP A 246 -25.78 -33.98 43.82
C ASP A 246 -26.25 -32.72 43.06
N ASN A 247 -26.19 -32.76 41.72
CA ASN A 247 -26.50 -31.67 40.80
C ASN A 247 -25.59 -30.43 40.96
N THR A 248 -24.32 -30.64 41.32
CA THR A 248 -23.28 -29.62 41.15
C THR A 248 -22.58 -29.78 39.81
N THR A 249 -22.25 -28.66 39.16
CA THR A 249 -21.54 -28.63 37.87
C THR A 249 -20.25 -27.84 37.91
N GLN A 250 -19.38 -28.15 36.95
CA GLN A 250 -18.13 -27.46 36.60
C GLN A 250 -17.99 -27.51 35.07
N LEU A 251 -17.49 -26.43 34.46
CA LEU A 251 -17.02 -26.38 33.08
C LEU A 251 -15.50 -26.17 33.12
N PHE A 252 -14.82 -26.62 32.07
CA PHE A 252 -13.39 -26.39 31.86
C PHE A 252 -13.14 -26.26 30.36
N GLU A 253 -12.54 -25.16 29.95
CA GLU A 253 -11.89 -25.01 28.65
C GLU A 253 -10.62 -25.89 28.62
N LEU A 254 -10.27 -26.37 27.42
CA LEU A 254 -8.94 -26.87 27.09
C LEU A 254 -8.63 -26.45 25.65
N ASP A 255 -7.64 -25.58 25.53
CA ASP A 255 -6.89 -25.26 24.31
C ASP A 255 -6.56 -26.50 23.45
N HIS A 256 -6.76 -26.42 22.12
CA HIS A 256 -6.72 -27.57 21.19
C HIS A 256 -5.33 -28.19 21.17
N ASP A 257 -4.29 -27.37 21.12
CA ASP A 257 -2.89 -27.78 20.84
C ASP A 257 -2.19 -28.39 22.07
N LEU A 258 -2.93 -28.51 23.17
CA LEU A 258 -2.63 -29.38 24.30
C LEU A 258 -3.05 -30.84 24.07
N LEU A 259 -3.66 -31.16 22.93
CA LEU A 259 -4.05 -32.51 22.51
C LEU A 259 -3.14 -33.05 21.39
N PRO A 260 -3.04 -34.39 21.25
CA PRO A 260 -2.35 -35.00 20.13
C PRO A 260 -3.29 -35.17 18.93
N ASP A 261 -2.72 -35.09 17.72
CA ASP A 261 -3.40 -35.23 16.43
C ASP A 261 -4.39 -36.40 16.38
N ASN A 262 -5.60 -36.11 15.85
CA ASN A 262 -6.80 -36.95 15.97
C ASN A 262 -7.14 -37.30 17.43
N PRO A 263 -7.46 -36.32 18.31
CA PRO A 263 -7.65 -36.59 19.72
C PRO A 263 -8.87 -37.47 19.96
N THR A 264 -8.78 -38.47 20.84
CA THR A 264 -10.01 -39.12 21.33
C THR A 264 -10.60 -38.34 22.50
N GLY A 265 -11.89 -38.53 22.78
CA GLY A 265 -12.50 -38.01 24.01
C GLY A 265 -11.79 -38.47 25.29
N TRP A 266 -10.98 -39.54 25.25
CA TRP A 266 -10.13 -39.95 26.37
C TRP A 266 -8.90 -39.06 26.53
N ASN A 267 -8.32 -38.56 25.43
CA ASN A 267 -7.24 -37.58 25.46
C ASN A 267 -7.73 -36.30 26.15
N LEU A 268 -8.81 -35.71 25.64
CA LEU A 268 -9.48 -34.53 26.19
C LEU A 268 -9.87 -34.75 27.67
N THR A 269 -10.62 -35.82 27.99
CA THR A 269 -10.98 -36.16 29.38
C THR A 269 -9.75 -36.28 30.30
N ASN A 270 -8.69 -36.97 29.87
CA ASN A 270 -7.53 -37.20 30.74
C ASN A 270 -6.65 -35.94 30.88
N MET A 271 -6.53 -35.12 29.84
CA MET A 271 -5.71 -33.91 29.85
C MET A 271 -6.34 -32.82 30.73
N THR A 272 -7.59 -32.43 30.47
CA THR A 272 -8.31 -31.39 31.24
C THR A 272 -8.40 -31.74 32.73
N MET A 273 -8.68 -33.01 33.05
CA MET A 273 -8.73 -33.49 34.44
C MET A 273 -7.34 -33.51 35.10
N THR A 274 -6.27 -33.79 34.35
CA THR A 274 -4.89 -33.76 34.88
C THR A 274 -4.46 -32.32 35.18
N MET A 275 -4.69 -31.38 34.26
CA MET A 275 -4.36 -29.96 34.43
C MET A 275 -5.13 -29.33 35.60
N ASN A 276 -6.43 -29.59 35.69
CA ASN A 276 -7.27 -29.13 36.80
C ASN A 276 -7.07 -29.93 38.11
N ASN A 277 -6.11 -30.87 38.15
CA ASN A 277 -5.76 -31.68 39.32
C ASN A 277 -6.98 -32.46 39.89
N ILE A 278 -7.86 -32.94 38.99
CA ILE A 278 -9.03 -33.76 39.28
C ILE A 278 -8.65 -35.24 39.24
N LEU A 279 -8.99 -35.98 40.30
CA LEU A 279 -8.68 -37.40 40.38
C LEU A 279 -9.67 -38.25 39.56
N LEU A 280 -9.24 -38.73 38.39
CA LEU A 280 -9.94 -39.79 37.66
C LEU A 280 -9.66 -41.18 38.27
N ASN A 281 -10.73 -41.92 38.54
CA ASN A 281 -10.70 -43.37 38.76
C ASN A 281 -11.31 -44.05 37.53
N TYR A 282 -10.57 -44.94 36.88
CA TYR A 282 -11.00 -45.61 35.65
C TYR A 282 -10.53 -47.07 35.62
N SER A 283 -11.09 -47.82 34.67
CA SER A 283 -10.62 -49.17 34.32
C SER A 283 -10.38 -49.26 32.82
N VAL A 284 -9.41 -50.07 32.40
CA VAL A 284 -9.08 -50.30 30.99
C VAL A 284 -9.42 -51.75 30.64
N HIS A 285 -10.11 -51.95 29.51
CA HIS A 285 -10.52 -53.27 29.02
C HIS A 285 -9.90 -53.54 27.64
N GLU A 286 -9.31 -54.74 27.47
CA GLU A 286 -8.54 -55.16 26.26
C GLU A 286 -9.27 -55.04 24.90
N VAL A 287 -10.58 -54.74 24.91
CA VAL A 287 -11.45 -54.64 23.71
C VAL A 287 -12.38 -53.41 23.75
N PHE A 288 -12.47 -52.69 24.87
CA PHE A 288 -13.46 -51.60 25.07
C PHE A 288 -12.85 -50.32 25.64
N GLY A 289 -11.53 -50.13 25.51
CA GLY A 289 -10.85 -48.91 25.93
C GLY A 289 -10.91 -48.62 27.42
N HIS A 290 -10.87 -47.34 27.76
CA HIS A 290 -11.04 -46.79 29.08
C HIS A 290 -12.53 -46.69 29.46
N SER A 291 -12.81 -46.79 30.76
CA SER A 291 -14.13 -46.59 31.32
C SER A 291 -14.01 -45.90 32.67
N VAL A 292 -14.51 -44.66 32.75
CA VAL A 292 -14.50 -43.84 33.96
C VAL A 292 -15.44 -44.45 34.99
N THR A 293 -14.90 -44.75 36.17
CA THR A 293 -15.63 -45.34 37.30
C THR A 293 -15.78 -44.36 38.47
N GLY A 294 -15.01 -43.26 38.50
CA GLY A 294 -15.15 -42.17 39.46
C GLY A 294 -14.44 -40.90 39.02
N ILE A 295 -14.96 -39.72 39.40
CA ILE A 295 -14.36 -38.40 39.12
C ILE A 295 -14.27 -37.61 40.43
N ASN A 296 -13.12 -36.99 40.69
CA ASN A 296 -12.84 -36.18 41.88
C ASN A 296 -13.13 -36.88 43.23
N GLY A 297 -12.90 -38.21 43.28
CA GLY A 297 -13.24 -39.05 44.44
C GLY A 297 -14.72 -39.40 44.60
N THR A 298 -15.56 -39.09 43.61
CA THR A 298 -16.96 -39.51 43.52
C THR A 298 -17.07 -40.77 42.65
N ASP A 299 -16.87 -41.92 43.29
CA ASP A 299 -16.93 -43.24 42.66
C ASP A 299 -18.37 -43.72 42.45
N SER A 300 -18.62 -44.36 41.31
CA SER A 300 -19.87 -45.06 41.00
C SER A 300 -20.07 -46.27 41.93
N PRO A 301 -21.27 -46.48 42.53
CA PRO A 301 -21.48 -47.56 43.49
C PRO A 301 -21.41 -48.98 42.93
N GLU A 302 -20.83 -49.92 43.69
CA GLU A 302 -20.80 -51.37 43.37
C GLU A 302 -22.19 -52.00 43.12
N ASP A 303 -23.29 -51.35 43.54
CA ASP A 303 -24.66 -51.83 43.32
C ASP A 303 -25.31 -51.32 42.02
N GLY A 304 -24.62 -50.47 41.25
CA GLY A 304 -25.09 -49.93 39.98
C GLY A 304 -26.26 -48.95 40.13
N SER A 305 -26.43 -48.33 41.31
CA SER A 305 -27.50 -47.35 41.54
C SER A 305 -27.37 -46.07 40.71
N TRP A 306 -26.16 -45.75 40.25
CA TRP A 306 -25.86 -44.81 39.16
C TRP A 306 -24.45 -45.12 38.60
N TYR A 307 -24.11 -44.53 37.45
CA TYR A 307 -22.80 -44.64 36.80
C TYR A 307 -22.45 -43.34 36.05
N TRP A 308 -21.18 -43.09 35.78
CA TRP A 308 -20.74 -41.97 34.93
C TRP A 308 -21.08 -42.28 33.45
N SER A 309 -21.72 -41.33 32.77
CA SER A 309 -22.08 -41.40 31.35
C SER A 309 -21.43 -40.25 30.59
N LEU A 310 -20.96 -40.55 29.38
CA LEU A 310 -20.42 -39.59 28.42
C LEU A 310 -21.56 -39.00 27.57
N TYR A 311 -21.51 -37.69 27.37
CA TYR A 311 -22.31 -36.95 26.42
C TYR A 311 -21.37 -36.17 25.49
N ILE A 312 -21.84 -35.90 24.28
CA ILE A 312 -21.17 -35.11 23.25
C ILE A 312 -22.08 -33.93 22.88
N TRP A 313 -21.49 -32.82 22.44
CA TRP A 313 -22.24 -31.69 21.93
C TRP A 313 -22.62 -31.93 20.47
N ASN A 314 -23.91 -31.84 20.14
CA ASN A 314 -24.42 -31.98 18.79
C ASN A 314 -24.89 -30.59 18.31
N VAL A 315 -23.98 -29.87 17.64
CA VAL A 315 -24.16 -28.49 17.14
C VAL A 315 -25.42 -28.32 16.29
N THR A 316 -25.75 -29.30 15.44
CA THR A 316 -26.94 -29.30 14.57
C THR A 316 -28.26 -29.39 15.35
N SER A 317 -28.20 -29.75 16.64
CA SER A 317 -29.36 -29.89 17.51
C SER A 317 -29.37 -28.96 18.73
N ASP A 318 -28.30 -28.16 18.92
CA ASP A 318 -28.09 -27.29 20.08
C ASP A 318 -28.31 -28.04 21.42
N ALA A 319 -27.67 -29.22 21.55
CA ALA A 319 -27.95 -30.13 22.66
C ALA A 319 -26.83 -31.13 23.02
N TRP A 320 -26.78 -31.47 24.31
CA TRP A 320 -25.97 -32.57 24.86
C TRP A 320 -26.63 -33.93 24.61
N GLU A 321 -26.08 -34.72 23.69
CA GLU A 321 -26.55 -36.08 23.38
C GLU A 321 -25.68 -37.16 24.07
N MET A 322 -26.30 -38.26 24.51
CA MET A 322 -25.55 -39.36 25.15
C MET A 322 -24.74 -40.12 24.08
N SER A 323 -23.42 -40.23 24.28
CA SER A 323 -22.56 -40.90 23.31
C SER A 323 -22.94 -42.39 23.17
N ASN A 324 -23.07 -42.84 21.92
CA ASN A 324 -23.26 -44.24 21.57
C ASN A 324 -21.95 -45.05 21.57
N TYR A 325 -20.81 -44.38 21.74
CA TYR A 325 -19.47 -44.94 21.60
C TYR A 325 -18.71 -45.00 22.92
N GLY A 326 -17.55 -45.68 22.91
CA GLY A 326 -16.60 -45.61 24.02
C GLY A 326 -15.85 -44.29 24.02
N ILE A 327 -15.28 -43.89 25.16
CA ILE A 327 -14.53 -42.62 25.28
C ILE A 327 -13.28 -42.57 24.37
N ASP A 328 -12.66 -43.73 24.09
CA ASP A 328 -11.58 -43.93 23.11
C ASP A 328 -12.08 -44.08 21.65
N SER A 329 -13.36 -43.81 21.40
CA SER A 329 -14.02 -44.01 20.10
C SER A 329 -15.03 -42.90 19.80
N VAL A 330 -14.83 -41.75 20.45
CA VAL A 330 -15.30 -40.43 20.05
C VAL A 330 -14.03 -39.69 19.64
N LEU A 331 -13.98 -39.17 18.42
CA LEU A 331 -12.91 -38.34 17.89
C LEU A 331 -13.28 -36.86 18.07
N ILE A 332 -12.37 -36.09 18.64
CA ILE A 332 -12.53 -34.65 18.81
C ILE A 332 -12.19 -33.95 17.49
N GLY A 333 -12.97 -32.93 17.13
CA GLY A 333 -12.93 -32.28 15.80
C GLY A 333 -13.52 -33.13 14.65
N VAL A 334 -14.15 -34.28 14.95
CA VAL A 334 -14.80 -35.15 13.93
C VAL A 334 -16.16 -35.67 14.38
N ASP A 335 -16.28 -36.17 15.62
CA ASP A 335 -17.58 -36.55 16.23
C ASP A 335 -18.19 -35.40 17.06
N THR A 336 -17.35 -34.49 17.60
CA THR A 336 -17.72 -33.28 18.39
C THR A 336 -16.45 -32.51 18.80
N GLU A 337 -16.48 -31.19 19.02
CA GLU A 337 -15.40 -30.48 19.74
C GLU A 337 -15.54 -30.58 21.28
N HIS A 338 -16.71 -30.96 21.81
CA HIS A 338 -17.05 -30.72 23.22
C HIS A 338 -17.71 -31.93 23.90
N ILE A 339 -17.32 -32.22 25.15
CA ILE A 339 -17.76 -33.41 25.89
C ILE A 339 -18.26 -33.12 27.31
N ALA A 340 -19.20 -33.93 27.80
CA ALA A 340 -19.68 -33.83 29.17
C ALA A 340 -19.74 -35.19 29.88
N TRP A 341 -19.25 -35.22 31.14
CA TRP A 341 -19.41 -36.37 32.03
C TRP A 341 -20.48 -36.10 33.08
N ALA A 342 -21.61 -36.80 32.96
CA ALA A 342 -22.72 -36.69 33.91
C ALA A 342 -22.99 -38.01 34.65
N ALA A 343 -23.31 -37.92 35.94
CA ALA A 343 -23.87 -39.04 36.68
C ALA A 343 -25.27 -39.40 36.15
N SER A 344 -25.53 -40.66 35.81
CA SER A 344 -26.79 -41.13 35.20
C SER A 344 -28.05 -41.05 36.10
N ASN A 345 -27.95 -40.39 37.26
CA ASN A 345 -29.04 -40.06 38.17
C ASN A 345 -29.20 -38.55 38.45
N ALA A 346 -28.34 -37.72 37.84
CA ALA A 346 -28.39 -36.26 37.96
C ALA A 346 -29.43 -35.67 36.98
N ASP A 347 -29.67 -34.37 37.08
CA ASP A 347 -30.62 -33.65 36.21
C ASP A 347 -29.85 -33.02 35.03
N LEU A 348 -30.03 -33.55 33.82
CA LEU A 348 -29.17 -33.25 32.67
C LEU A 348 -29.31 -31.81 32.16
N THR A 349 -30.43 -31.13 32.44
CA THR A 349 -30.65 -29.71 32.09
C THR A 349 -29.86 -28.74 33.00
N LEU A 350 -28.75 -29.21 33.56
CA LEU A 350 -27.82 -28.47 34.41
C LEU A 350 -26.37 -28.62 33.94
N ILE A 351 -26.10 -29.49 32.95
CA ILE A 351 -24.86 -29.41 32.18
C ILE A 351 -24.90 -28.04 31.48
N PRO A 352 -23.90 -27.16 31.65
CA PRO A 352 -23.87 -25.91 30.91
C PRO A 352 -23.78 -26.21 29.41
N GLU A 353 -24.46 -25.42 28.58
CA GLU A 353 -24.09 -25.30 27.17
C GLU A 353 -22.63 -24.81 27.09
N PRO A 354 -21.84 -25.24 26.08
CA PRO A 354 -20.63 -24.54 25.69
C PRO A 354 -20.94 -23.06 25.42
N GLN A 355 -20.01 -22.16 25.69
CA GLN A 355 -20.15 -20.78 25.24
C GLN A 355 -19.39 -20.62 23.93
N ASP A 356 -20.12 -20.38 22.84
CA ASP A 356 -19.57 -19.63 21.72
C ASP A 356 -19.37 -18.19 22.19
N ASP A 357 -18.19 -17.60 21.97
CA ASP A 357 -17.94 -16.19 22.28
C ASP A 357 -18.56 -15.24 21.24
N HIS A 358 -19.25 -15.78 20.23
CA HIS A 358 -20.10 -15.06 19.26
C HIS A 358 -21.44 -14.60 19.86
N ALA A 359 -21.38 -13.80 20.93
CA ALA A 359 -22.55 -13.35 21.69
C ALA A 359 -22.99 -11.91 21.36
N ASP A 360 -23.97 -11.78 20.44
CA ASP A 360 -24.85 -10.62 20.23
C ASP A 360 -24.18 -9.23 20.06
N ASP A 361 -23.60 -8.94 18.89
CA ASP A 361 -23.42 -7.54 18.42
C ASP A 361 -24.57 -7.12 17.47
N ASP A 362 -25.42 -6.23 17.99
CA ASP A 362 -26.76 -5.90 17.49
C ASP A 362 -26.66 -4.88 16.33
N HIS A 363 -26.25 -5.33 15.13
CA HIS A 363 -26.19 -4.53 13.90
C HIS A 363 -27.58 -4.07 13.41
N SER A 364 -28.11 -3.06 14.11
CA SER A 364 -29.31 -2.32 13.77
C SER A 364 -28.98 -1.06 12.95
N ASP A 365 -29.94 -0.65 12.11
CA ASP A 365 -29.88 0.49 11.18
C ASP A 365 -28.83 0.41 10.06
N HIS A 366 -29.23 -0.14 8.90
CA HIS A 366 -29.00 0.49 7.59
C HIS A 366 -29.99 0.03 6.49
N ASP A 367 -31.27 0.40 6.64
CA ASP A 367 -32.23 0.42 5.52
C ASP A 367 -31.92 1.60 4.57
N ASP A 368 -31.45 1.36 3.34
CA ASP A 368 -32.16 1.71 2.08
C ASP A 368 -31.41 1.22 0.81
N HIS A 369 -32.15 1.08 -0.30
CA HIS A 369 -31.68 0.92 -1.71
C HIS A 369 -30.99 -0.43 -2.05
N SER A 370 -31.69 -1.53 -2.39
CA SER A 370 -32.66 -1.81 -3.48
C SER A 370 -32.08 -2.20 -4.85
N ASP A 371 -32.59 -3.34 -5.36
CA ASP A 371 -32.61 -3.82 -6.75
C ASP A 371 -31.26 -4.14 -7.44
N HIS A 372 -30.72 -5.35 -7.21
CA HIS A 372 -30.23 -6.20 -8.31
C HIS A 372 -30.42 -7.69 -7.97
N ASP A 373 -31.11 -8.44 -8.85
CA ASP A 373 -31.42 -9.87 -8.67
C ASP A 373 -30.31 -10.79 -9.22
N ASP A 374 -30.03 -11.87 -8.45
CA ASP A 374 -29.69 -13.23 -8.91
C ASP A 374 -28.35 -13.44 -9.68
N HIS A 375 -27.31 -13.95 -8.99
CA HIS A 375 -26.75 -15.31 -9.24
C HIS A 375 -25.56 -15.69 -8.32
N GLY A 376 -25.63 -16.89 -7.73
CA GLY A 376 -24.45 -17.71 -7.35
C GLY A 376 -23.96 -17.62 -5.90
N ASP A 377 -24.02 -18.75 -5.17
CA ASP A 377 -23.16 -18.98 -4.00
C ASP A 377 -21.73 -19.25 -4.47
N TYR A 378 -20.80 -18.39 -4.06
CA TYR A 378 -19.37 -18.66 -3.92
C TYR A 378 -18.93 -17.93 -2.65
N ASP A 379 -17.99 -18.50 -1.89
CA ASP A 379 -17.40 -17.80 -0.76
C ASP A 379 -16.75 -16.49 -1.25
N SER A 380 -17.09 -15.39 -0.60
CA SER A 380 -16.70 -14.04 -1.03
C SER A 380 -15.35 -13.68 -0.41
N HIS A 381 -14.29 -14.35 -0.85
CA HIS A 381 -12.92 -13.91 -0.60
C HIS A 381 -12.82 -12.42 -0.98
N ALA A 382 -12.19 -11.60 -0.12
CA ALA A 382 -12.04 -10.18 -0.40
C ALA A 382 -11.08 -9.98 -1.59
N HIS A 383 -11.66 -9.77 -2.78
CA HIS A 383 -10.90 -9.47 -3.98
C HIS A 383 -10.44 -8.01 -3.98
N VAL A 384 -9.17 -7.76 -4.26
CA VAL A 384 -8.71 -6.42 -4.66
C VAL A 384 -9.19 -6.17 -6.09
N GLU A 385 -10.16 -5.27 -6.25
CA GLU A 385 -10.62 -4.83 -7.58
C GLU A 385 -9.53 -3.97 -8.27
N PRO A 386 -9.23 -4.17 -9.57
CA PRO A 386 -8.28 -3.35 -10.28
C PRO A 386 -8.85 -1.95 -10.53
N GLU A 387 -8.20 -0.92 -10.02
CA GLU A 387 -8.55 0.49 -10.26
C GLU A 387 -8.64 0.83 -11.76
N LYS A 388 -7.80 0.15 -12.57
CA LYS A 388 -7.67 0.44 -14.00
C LYS A 388 -7.45 -0.82 -14.82
N ILE A 389 -8.20 -0.97 -15.91
CA ILE A 389 -8.00 -2.01 -16.92
C ILE A 389 -7.75 -1.34 -18.28
N ILE A 390 -6.62 -1.70 -18.91
CA ILE A 390 -6.12 -1.13 -20.16
C ILE A 390 -6.13 -2.24 -21.23
N GLU A 391 -7.14 -2.23 -22.10
CA GLU A 391 -7.22 -3.14 -23.25
C GLU A 391 -6.29 -2.70 -24.39
N ASN A 392 -5.51 -3.62 -24.98
CA ASN A 392 -4.63 -3.38 -26.13
C ASN A 392 -3.59 -2.22 -25.90
N PRO A 393 -2.77 -2.26 -24.83
CA PRO A 393 -1.84 -1.20 -24.47
C PRO A 393 -0.76 -0.91 -25.53
N ASN A 394 -0.19 0.30 -25.50
CA ASN A 394 0.59 0.84 -26.62
C ASN A 394 2.04 0.32 -26.68
N GLY A 395 2.23 -0.87 -27.24
CA GLY A 395 3.56 -1.46 -27.49
C GLY A 395 3.53 -2.99 -27.45
N CYS A 396 2.59 -3.51 -26.67
CA CYS A 396 2.27 -4.93 -26.53
C CYS A 396 1.65 -5.52 -27.82
N SER A 397 1.36 -6.82 -27.78
CA SER A 397 0.53 -7.47 -28.79
C SER A 397 -0.97 -7.17 -28.57
N SER A 398 -1.78 -7.32 -29.62
CA SER A 398 -3.22 -6.99 -29.61
C SER A 398 -4.10 -8.06 -28.93
N ASP A 399 -3.51 -8.77 -27.98
CA ASP A 399 -4.07 -9.81 -27.13
C ASP A 399 -3.53 -9.69 -25.69
N THR A 400 -2.88 -8.57 -25.35
CA THR A 400 -2.52 -8.18 -23.98
C THR A 400 -3.58 -7.24 -23.38
N VAL A 401 -3.79 -7.38 -22.07
CA VAL A 401 -4.46 -6.43 -21.18
C VAL A 401 -3.46 -6.07 -20.08
N ILE A 402 -3.52 -4.84 -19.57
CA ILE A 402 -2.86 -4.48 -18.30
C ILE A 402 -3.95 -4.16 -17.28
N ALA A 403 -3.88 -4.78 -16.11
CA ALA A 403 -4.67 -4.42 -14.94
C ALA A 403 -3.75 -3.72 -13.93
N ILE A 404 -4.20 -2.64 -13.33
CA ILE A 404 -3.50 -1.91 -12.27
C ILE A 404 -4.31 -2.06 -10.98
N PHE A 405 -3.63 -2.47 -9.91
CA PHE A 405 -4.19 -2.63 -8.57
C PHE A 405 -3.36 -1.80 -7.59
N HIS A 406 -4.01 -1.09 -6.68
CA HIS A 406 -3.33 -0.56 -5.49
C HIS A 406 -3.11 -1.71 -4.50
N LEU A 407 -1.91 -1.83 -3.91
CA LEU A 407 -1.55 -2.90 -2.97
C LEU A 407 -0.67 -2.34 -1.84
N GLU A 408 -1.00 -2.67 -0.59
CA GLU A 408 -0.18 -2.41 0.61
C GLU A 408 0.98 -3.42 0.72
N GLU A 409 2.00 -3.14 1.56
CA GLU A 409 3.10 -4.09 1.85
C GLU A 409 2.56 -5.38 2.49
N GLY A 410 2.83 -6.54 1.88
CA GLY A 410 2.29 -7.83 2.34
C GLY A 410 2.37 -8.98 1.31
N GLU A 411 1.88 -10.15 1.71
CA GLU A 411 1.71 -11.32 0.83
C GLU A 411 0.25 -11.44 0.36
N TYR A 412 0.04 -11.60 -0.95
CA TYR A 412 -1.28 -11.74 -1.56
C TYR A 412 -1.35 -13.02 -2.40
N THR A 413 -2.49 -13.70 -2.35
CA THR A 413 -2.74 -14.86 -3.22
C THR A 413 -3.32 -14.38 -4.55
N VAL A 414 -2.79 -14.82 -5.69
CA VAL A 414 -3.33 -14.47 -7.01
C VAL A 414 -3.95 -15.69 -7.66
N GLU A 415 -5.28 -15.66 -7.80
CA GLU A 415 -6.01 -16.62 -8.63
C GLU A 415 -5.88 -16.22 -10.11
N PHE A 416 -5.41 -17.14 -10.94
CA PHE A 416 -5.58 -17.05 -12.39
C PHE A 416 -6.67 -18.02 -12.86
N GLU A 417 -7.58 -17.56 -13.72
CA GLU A 417 -8.61 -18.40 -14.35
C GLU A 417 -8.54 -18.31 -15.88
N THR A 418 -8.80 -19.42 -16.58
CA THR A 418 -9.22 -19.37 -17.99
C THR A 418 -10.39 -20.27 -18.31
N ASN A 419 -11.33 -19.77 -19.11
CA ASN A 419 -12.50 -20.49 -19.60
C ASN A 419 -12.20 -21.32 -20.89
N SER A 420 -10.94 -21.70 -21.13
CA SER A 420 -10.48 -22.29 -22.40
C SER A 420 -9.37 -23.33 -22.24
N THR A 421 -9.71 -24.59 -22.54
CA THR A 421 -8.78 -25.74 -22.52
C THR A 421 -7.63 -25.66 -23.54
N ASP A 422 -7.66 -24.69 -24.46
CA ASP A 422 -6.59 -24.48 -25.46
C ASP A 422 -5.40 -23.67 -24.89
N PHE A 423 -5.54 -23.04 -23.71
CA PHE A 423 -4.53 -22.15 -23.11
C PHE A 423 -3.94 -22.71 -21.81
N THR A 424 -3.20 -23.82 -21.91
CA THR A 424 -2.54 -24.44 -20.75
C THR A 424 -1.37 -23.65 -20.17
N ASN A 425 -0.83 -22.67 -20.91
CA ASN A 425 0.29 -21.85 -20.50
C ASN A 425 0.21 -20.43 -21.09
N PHE A 426 0.71 -19.46 -20.35
CA PHE A 426 0.65 -18.03 -20.66
C PHE A 426 1.90 -17.31 -20.14
N GLU A 427 2.09 -16.04 -20.52
CA GLU A 427 3.20 -15.20 -20.06
C GLU A 427 2.63 -13.97 -19.36
N VAL A 428 3.12 -13.67 -18.16
CA VAL A 428 2.78 -12.48 -17.36
C VAL A 428 4.05 -11.68 -17.10
N ALA A 429 3.94 -10.35 -17.15
CA ALA A 429 4.91 -9.44 -16.54
C ALA A 429 4.16 -8.59 -15.50
N ALA A 430 4.80 -8.25 -14.39
CA ALA A 430 4.20 -7.43 -13.33
C ALA A 430 5.25 -6.49 -12.75
N LEU A 431 4.88 -5.23 -12.50
CA LEU A 431 5.77 -4.17 -12.03
C LEU A 431 5.03 -3.17 -11.15
N PRO A 432 5.70 -2.56 -10.15
CA PRO A 432 5.20 -1.33 -9.55
C PRO A 432 5.15 -0.19 -10.57
N MET A 433 4.16 0.68 -10.45
CA MET A 433 4.14 1.97 -11.14
C MET A 433 5.26 2.83 -10.57
N LEU A 434 6.04 3.46 -11.44
CA LEU A 434 6.99 4.48 -11.01
C LEU A 434 6.21 5.65 -10.40
N GLY A 435 6.76 6.29 -9.36
CA GLY A 435 6.24 7.60 -8.91
C GLY A 435 5.10 7.59 -7.90
N GLY A 436 4.58 6.42 -7.53
CA GLY A 436 3.79 6.28 -6.31
C GLY A 436 4.59 6.83 -5.12
N HIS A 437 4.00 7.82 -4.44
CA HIS A 437 4.32 8.12 -3.05
C HIS A 437 3.35 7.28 -2.22
N ALA A 438 3.84 6.60 -1.17
CA ALA A 438 2.96 5.96 -0.20
C ALA A 438 1.94 6.99 0.30
N HIS A 439 0.68 6.60 0.38
CA HIS A 439 -0.40 7.44 0.87
C HIS A 439 -0.05 7.91 2.28
N HIS A 440 -0.19 9.21 2.51
CA HIS A 440 0.02 9.75 3.84
C HIS A 440 -1.16 9.36 4.73
N HIS A 441 -1.13 8.13 5.26
CA HIS A 441 -1.99 7.66 6.34
C HIS A 441 -1.93 8.65 7.50
N HIS A 442 -2.94 9.53 7.54
CA HIS A 442 -3.00 10.60 8.50
C HIS A 442 -3.48 10.04 9.83
N ASP A 443 -2.52 9.64 10.67
CA ASP A 443 -2.65 9.30 12.11
C ASP A 443 -3.95 9.87 12.69
N HIS A 444 -4.96 8.99 12.79
CA HIS A 444 -6.30 9.33 13.23
C HIS A 444 -6.32 9.52 14.74
N GLY A 445 -5.69 10.60 15.20
CA GLY A 445 -5.47 10.95 16.59
C GLY A 445 -6.75 11.08 17.41
N SER A 446 -7.23 9.94 17.92
CA SER A 446 -8.23 9.72 18.98
C SER A 446 -9.39 10.73 19.04
N HIS A 447 -10.46 10.47 18.29
CA HIS A 447 -11.80 10.97 18.64
C HIS A 447 -12.53 9.96 19.55
N GLU A 448 -12.13 9.92 20.83
CA GLU A 448 -12.99 9.35 21.86
C GLU A 448 -14.32 10.12 21.96
N GLY A 449 -15.35 9.45 22.49
CA GLY A 449 -16.63 10.06 22.86
C GLY A 449 -16.51 11.13 23.97
N HIS A 450 -17.61 11.67 24.48
CA HIS A 450 -18.93 11.05 24.59
C HIS A 450 -20.07 12.07 24.63
N ASP A 451 -21.28 11.53 24.51
CA ASP A 451 -22.55 12.08 24.93
C ASP A 451 -22.53 12.68 26.35
N ASP A 452 -23.49 13.57 26.67
CA ASP A 452 -24.61 13.12 27.51
C ASP A 452 -25.84 14.05 27.52
N HIS A 453 -26.98 13.43 27.80
CA HIS A 453 -28.36 13.93 27.79
C HIS A 453 -28.70 15.24 28.56
N ALA A 454 -29.75 15.95 28.10
CA ALA A 454 -31.11 15.91 28.71
C ALA A 454 -32.03 17.12 28.41
N ASP A 455 -33.31 16.90 28.05
CA ASP A 455 -34.49 16.99 28.97
C ASP A 455 -35.84 16.76 28.20
N HIS A 456 -36.94 16.53 28.94
CA HIS A 456 -38.20 15.91 28.48
C HIS A 456 -39.13 16.71 27.53
N GLY A 457 -39.96 15.96 26.79
CA GLY A 457 -41.24 16.41 26.21
C GLY A 457 -42.28 15.29 26.11
N ASP A 458 -43.51 15.51 26.61
CA ASP A 458 -44.58 14.49 26.73
C ASP A 458 -45.38 14.20 25.43
N ASN A 459 -46.22 13.14 25.51
CA ASN A 459 -47.42 12.79 24.71
C ASN A 459 -47.19 11.90 23.47
N GLU A 460 -48.13 11.08 23.00
CA GLU A 460 -49.35 10.39 23.53
C GLU A 460 -49.82 9.43 22.40
N GLU A 461 -50.58 8.37 22.72
CA GLU A 461 -51.38 7.57 21.75
C GLU A 461 -50.55 6.77 20.70
N SER A 462 -51.06 5.74 20.02
CA SER A 462 -52.14 4.77 20.28
C SER A 462 -52.03 3.61 19.26
N ASP A 463 -52.81 2.55 19.47
CA ASP A 463 -53.19 1.52 18.47
C ASP A 463 -52.10 0.55 17.96
N ASN A 464 -52.44 -0.60 17.39
CA ASN A 464 -53.37 -1.66 17.82
C ASN A 464 -53.31 -2.82 16.81
N HIS A 465 -53.42 -4.06 17.29
CA HIS A 465 -53.78 -5.26 16.49
C HIS A 465 -52.79 -5.69 15.39
N ALA A 466 -52.79 -6.95 14.93
CA ALA A 466 -53.20 -8.22 15.55
C ALA A 466 -52.70 -9.40 14.68
N ASP A 467 -52.78 -10.59 15.26
CA ASP A 467 -53.00 -11.90 14.65
C ASP A 467 -53.35 -11.93 13.14
N ASP A 468 -52.69 -12.83 12.40
CA ASP A 468 -53.41 -13.79 11.55
C ASP A 468 -52.64 -15.13 11.53
N ASP A 469 -53.35 -16.24 11.79
CA ASP A 469 -52.84 -17.61 11.66
C ASP A 469 -52.68 -18.00 10.17
N HIS A 470 -51.93 -19.08 9.87
CA HIS A 470 -52.38 -20.25 9.05
C HIS A 470 -51.20 -21.18 8.70
N THR A 471 -50.92 -22.24 9.47
CA THR A 471 -51.50 -23.61 9.42
C THR A 471 -51.11 -24.47 8.21
N ASP A 472 -50.32 -25.51 8.49
CA ASP A 472 -50.31 -26.91 8.01
C ASP A 472 -50.81 -27.27 6.59
N ASP A 473 -50.02 -28.08 5.88
CA ASP A 473 -50.53 -29.25 5.15
C ASP A 473 -49.45 -30.36 5.07
N GLU A 474 -49.73 -31.55 5.62
CA GLU A 474 -48.83 -32.72 5.60
C GLU A 474 -48.98 -33.54 4.30
N HIS A 475 -47.88 -34.06 3.71
CA HIS A 475 -47.99 -35.17 2.74
C HIS A 475 -46.82 -36.18 2.70
N SER A 476 -46.81 -37.07 3.69
CA SER A 476 -46.58 -38.53 3.61
C SER A 476 -45.74 -39.14 2.46
N GLU A 477 -44.68 -39.86 2.87
CA GLU A 477 -44.20 -41.18 2.36
C GLU A 477 -44.45 -41.56 0.89
N ASP A 478 -43.35 -41.72 0.14
CA ASP A 478 -43.02 -42.99 -0.53
C ASP A 478 -41.48 -43.08 -0.61
N GLY A 479 -40.91 -44.27 -0.47
CA GLY A 479 -39.45 -44.45 -0.46
C GLY A 479 -39.04 -45.68 -1.26
N ASP A 480 -38.00 -45.53 -2.10
CA ASP A 480 -37.41 -46.63 -2.86
C ASP A 480 -35.88 -46.59 -2.77
N ASN A 481 -35.28 -47.77 -2.70
CA ASN A 481 -33.87 -47.98 -2.38
C ASN A 481 -33.05 -48.04 -3.67
N HIS A 482 -32.32 -46.97 -4.00
CA HIS A 482 -31.28 -47.01 -5.03
C HIS A 482 -29.88 -47.17 -4.42
N THR A 483 -29.06 -47.97 -5.09
CA THR A 483 -27.65 -48.21 -4.78
C THR A 483 -26.78 -47.09 -5.30
N ASP A 484 -25.58 -46.99 -4.75
CA ASP A 484 -24.51 -46.12 -5.23
C ASP A 484 -24.24 -46.41 -6.73
N ASP A 485 -24.50 -45.45 -7.60
CA ASP A 485 -24.07 -45.46 -9.00
C ASP A 485 -22.84 -44.54 -9.10
N GLU A 486 -21.70 -45.11 -9.50
CA GLU A 486 -20.43 -44.40 -9.63
C GLU A 486 -20.53 -43.28 -10.66
N HIS A 487 -20.31 -42.02 -10.25
CA HIS A 487 -20.35 -40.85 -11.12
C HIS A 487 -19.16 -40.85 -12.10
N SER A 488 -19.32 -41.51 -13.25
CA SER A 488 -18.42 -41.34 -14.38
C SER A 488 -18.71 -40.01 -15.07
N GLU A 489 -17.80 -39.06 -14.92
CA GLU A 489 -17.77 -37.84 -15.73
C GLU A 489 -17.38 -38.12 -17.19
N TYR A 490 -17.24 -37.05 -17.98
CA TYR A 490 -17.16 -37.00 -19.44
C TYR A 490 -18.48 -37.35 -20.17
N PRO A 491 -18.72 -36.78 -21.37
CA PRO A 491 -20.03 -36.89 -22.02
C PRO A 491 -20.32 -38.31 -22.53
N ILE A 492 -21.44 -38.88 -22.05
CA ILE A 492 -21.81 -40.28 -22.24
C ILE A 492 -23.11 -40.40 -23.03
N CYS A 493 -23.16 -41.39 -23.92
CA CYS A 493 -24.39 -41.80 -24.59
C CYS A 493 -25.10 -42.89 -23.77
N HIS A 494 -26.28 -42.59 -23.22
CA HIS A 494 -27.06 -43.48 -22.36
C HIS A 494 -28.29 -44.05 -23.08
N ASP A 495 -28.43 -45.38 -23.13
CA ASP A 495 -29.62 -46.05 -23.67
C ASP A 495 -30.72 -46.15 -22.61
N ALA A 496 -31.75 -45.30 -22.73
CA ALA A 496 -32.87 -45.24 -21.80
C ALA A 496 -33.87 -46.41 -21.86
N GLU A 497 -33.70 -47.41 -22.75
CA GLU A 497 -34.44 -48.69 -22.68
C GLU A 497 -33.63 -49.79 -21.96
N THR A 498 -32.30 -49.68 -21.86
CA THR A 498 -31.43 -50.73 -21.26
C THR A 498 -30.68 -50.29 -20.01
N HIS A 499 -30.52 -48.98 -19.78
CA HIS A 499 -29.62 -48.36 -18.80
C HIS A 499 -28.14 -48.73 -18.98
N GLU A 500 -27.71 -49.12 -20.19
CA GLU A 500 -26.30 -49.33 -20.52
C GLU A 500 -25.65 -48.04 -21.08
N ASN A 501 -24.50 -47.63 -20.51
CA ASN A 501 -23.68 -46.54 -21.01
C ASN A 501 -22.85 -47.00 -22.23
N ILE A 502 -22.85 -46.21 -23.31
CA ILE A 502 -22.19 -46.55 -24.58
C ILE A 502 -20.99 -45.64 -24.82
N GLU A 503 -19.81 -46.12 -24.41
CA GLU A 503 -18.53 -45.46 -24.68
C GLU A 503 -18.29 -45.17 -26.18
N ASN A 504 -17.49 -44.13 -26.45
CA ASN A 504 -16.87 -43.87 -27.76
C ASN A 504 -17.89 -43.62 -28.90
N THR A 505 -19.01 -42.97 -28.61
CA THR A 505 -19.92 -42.38 -29.60
C THR A 505 -19.86 -40.85 -29.56
N ASN A 506 -20.39 -40.17 -30.59
CA ASN A 506 -20.57 -38.73 -30.60
C ASN A 506 -22.07 -38.38 -30.55
N GLN A 507 -22.41 -37.20 -30.04
CA GLN A 507 -23.79 -36.69 -29.93
C GLN A 507 -24.66 -36.97 -31.14
N SER A 508 -24.18 -36.66 -32.36
CA SER A 508 -24.95 -36.86 -33.60
C SER A 508 -25.24 -38.33 -33.92
N ASP A 509 -24.39 -39.27 -33.52
CA ASP A 509 -24.64 -40.71 -33.68
C ASP A 509 -25.46 -41.29 -32.51
N CYS A 510 -25.33 -40.70 -31.30
CA CYS A 510 -26.10 -41.06 -30.11
C CYS A 510 -27.60 -40.72 -30.26
N GLU A 511 -27.91 -39.45 -30.55
CA GLU A 511 -29.28 -39.00 -30.79
C GLU A 511 -29.92 -39.72 -31.98
N ALA A 512 -29.12 -40.03 -33.02
CA ALA A 512 -29.58 -40.77 -34.19
C ALA A 512 -29.85 -42.27 -33.91
N ALA A 513 -29.28 -42.83 -32.85
CA ALA A 513 -29.65 -44.15 -32.33
C ALA A 513 -30.97 -44.11 -31.54
N GLY A 514 -31.36 -42.94 -31.01
CA GLY A 514 -32.52 -42.75 -30.12
C GLY A 514 -32.15 -42.70 -28.63
N ASN A 515 -30.86 -42.61 -28.32
CA ASN A 515 -30.32 -42.58 -26.96
C ASN A 515 -30.25 -41.14 -26.43
N LEU A 516 -30.08 -41.00 -25.12
CA LEU A 516 -29.84 -39.71 -24.47
C LEU A 516 -28.34 -39.40 -24.52
N TRP A 517 -28.00 -38.21 -24.99
CA TRP A 517 -26.66 -37.65 -24.83
C TRP A 517 -26.64 -36.87 -23.52
N MET A 518 -25.80 -37.31 -22.59
CA MET A 518 -25.52 -36.60 -21.34
C MET A 518 -24.27 -35.76 -21.60
N GLU A 519 -24.43 -34.44 -21.65
CA GLU A 519 -23.29 -33.52 -21.58
C GLU A 519 -22.79 -33.53 -20.13
N GLY A 520 -21.47 -33.41 -19.93
CA GLY A 520 -20.90 -33.30 -18.58
C GLY A 520 -21.28 -31.97 -17.94
N ALA A 521 -20.87 -31.77 -16.68
CA ALA A 521 -20.88 -30.43 -16.10
C ALA A 521 -20.10 -29.46 -17.01
N PRO A 522 -20.48 -28.17 -17.06
CA PRO A 522 -19.60 -27.16 -17.64
C PRO A 522 -18.29 -27.15 -16.83
N ASN A 523 -17.14 -27.01 -17.51
CA ASN A 523 -15.89 -26.71 -16.81
C ASN A 523 -16.07 -25.46 -15.95
N ASP A 524 -15.67 -25.56 -14.69
CA ASP A 524 -15.44 -24.50 -13.69
C ASP A 524 -14.18 -23.68 -14.00
N GLY A 525 -13.99 -23.39 -15.29
CA GLY A 525 -12.76 -22.82 -15.84
C GLY A 525 -11.59 -23.82 -15.85
N THR A 526 -10.40 -23.26 -15.72
CA THR A 526 -9.18 -23.93 -15.27
C THR A 526 -8.47 -22.88 -14.45
N ARG A 527 -8.32 -23.16 -13.16
CA ARG A 527 -7.80 -22.23 -12.15
C ARG A 527 -6.38 -22.61 -11.76
N GLY A 528 -5.66 -21.66 -11.20
CA GLY A 528 -4.34 -21.91 -10.63
C GLY A 528 -3.84 -20.72 -9.83
N TYR A 529 -3.23 -21.01 -8.68
CA TYR A 529 -2.84 -20.03 -7.69
C TYR A 529 -1.31 -19.89 -7.60
N LEU A 530 -0.86 -18.72 -7.17
CA LEU A 530 0.49 -18.44 -6.66
C LEU A 530 0.39 -17.33 -5.60
N THR A 531 1.44 -17.14 -4.81
CA THR A 531 1.57 -15.99 -3.90
C THR A 531 2.47 -14.93 -4.55
N ILE A 532 2.08 -13.67 -4.44
CA ILE A 532 2.93 -12.52 -4.75
C ILE A 532 3.36 -11.83 -3.46
N HIS A 533 4.62 -11.40 -3.40
CA HIS A 533 5.14 -10.56 -2.33
C HIS A 533 5.15 -9.10 -2.81
N VAL A 534 4.37 -8.24 -2.14
CA VAL A 534 4.33 -6.80 -2.36
C VAL A 534 5.24 -6.15 -1.33
N GLU A 535 6.42 -5.72 -1.76
CA GLU A 535 7.50 -5.27 -0.86
C GLU A 535 7.38 -3.81 -0.40
N ASN A 536 6.45 -3.02 -0.97
CA ASN A 536 6.20 -1.60 -0.71
C ASN A 536 4.73 -1.31 -1.06
N GLU A 537 4.07 -0.42 -0.32
CA GLU A 537 2.76 0.13 -0.69
C GLU A 537 2.81 0.89 -2.04
N GLY A 538 1.80 0.69 -2.90
CA GLY A 538 1.62 1.46 -4.14
C GLY A 538 0.91 0.68 -5.26
N ASP A 539 0.90 1.24 -6.46
CA ASP A 539 0.16 0.68 -7.59
C ASP A 539 1.00 -0.32 -8.38
N TYR A 540 0.44 -1.48 -8.72
CA TYR A 540 1.11 -2.54 -9.46
C TYR A 540 0.37 -2.89 -10.75
N GLY A 541 1.07 -2.77 -11.87
CA GLY A 541 0.57 -3.13 -13.20
C GLY A 541 0.92 -4.57 -13.58
N PHE A 542 -0.10 -5.39 -13.84
CA PHE A 542 0.02 -6.77 -14.31
C PHE A 542 -0.37 -6.84 -15.79
N ALA A 543 0.59 -7.20 -16.65
CA ALA A 543 0.39 -7.40 -18.07
C ALA A 543 0.16 -8.89 -18.38
N LEU A 544 -1.07 -9.23 -18.78
CA LEU A 544 -1.53 -10.60 -19.00
C LEU A 544 -2.31 -10.76 -20.33
N PRO A 545 -2.45 -11.97 -20.87
CA PRO A 545 -3.22 -12.18 -22.09
C PRO A 545 -4.73 -12.02 -21.87
N SER A 546 -5.44 -11.46 -22.85
CA SER A 546 -6.87 -11.09 -22.81
C SER A 546 -7.87 -12.25 -22.78
N HIS A 547 -7.44 -13.42 -22.33
CA HIS A 547 -8.20 -14.67 -22.17
C HIS A 547 -7.86 -15.40 -20.85
N ILE A 548 -7.04 -14.77 -20.02
CA ILE A 548 -6.75 -15.10 -18.63
C ILE A 548 -7.38 -13.98 -17.79
N SER A 549 -8.11 -14.33 -16.74
CA SER A 549 -8.44 -13.41 -15.63
C SER A 549 -7.39 -13.59 -14.54
N ALA A 550 -7.08 -12.52 -13.82
CA ALA A 550 -6.29 -12.55 -12.59
C ALA A 550 -7.07 -11.78 -11.52
N SER A 551 -7.28 -12.42 -10.37
CA SER A 551 -7.91 -11.85 -9.18
C SER A 551 -6.90 -11.88 -8.05
N ILE A 552 -6.67 -10.76 -7.39
CA ILE A 552 -5.83 -10.69 -6.20
C ILE A 552 -6.74 -10.89 -4.98
N LEU A 553 -6.42 -11.87 -4.15
CA LEU A 553 -7.13 -12.20 -2.92
C LEU A 553 -6.37 -11.57 -1.76
N VAL A 554 -7.07 -10.85 -0.89
CA VAL A 554 -6.51 -10.40 0.39
C VAL A 554 -6.45 -11.60 1.33
N ASN A 555 -5.24 -11.92 1.81
CA ASN A 555 -5.05 -12.88 2.89
C ASN A 555 -5.36 -12.15 4.23
N GLU A 556 -6.24 -12.68 5.07
CA GLU A 556 -6.74 -11.96 6.27
C GLU A 556 -5.66 -11.68 7.35
N GLU A 557 -4.47 -12.27 7.24
CA GLU A 557 -3.33 -12.07 8.14
C GLU A 557 -2.54 -10.77 7.87
N SER A 558 -2.78 -10.05 6.77
CA SER A 558 -1.87 -8.99 6.26
C SER A 558 -2.09 -7.56 6.82
N HIS A 559 -2.44 -7.40 8.11
CA HIS A 559 -2.48 -6.09 8.79
C HIS A 559 -1.89 -6.16 10.23
N ASP A 560 -0.56 -6.21 10.32
CA ASP A 560 0.18 -6.35 11.60
C ASP A 560 0.29 -4.99 12.36
N ASP A 561 -0.64 -4.74 13.28
CA ASP A 561 -0.93 -3.42 13.91
C ASP A 561 0.21 -2.89 14.83
N HIS A 562 1.22 -2.27 14.22
CA HIS A 562 2.46 -1.78 14.82
C HIS A 562 2.30 -0.54 15.76
N GLY A 563 1.47 -0.61 16.81
CA GLY A 563 1.13 0.53 17.68
C GLY A 563 1.37 0.41 19.20
N GLY A 564 1.62 -0.79 19.75
CA GLY A 564 1.46 -1.12 21.19
C GLY A 564 2.46 -0.51 22.21
N HIS A 565 2.48 0.81 22.41
CA HIS A 565 3.43 1.47 23.32
C HIS A 565 3.01 1.47 24.81
N ASP A 566 3.77 0.74 25.63
CA ASP A 566 3.73 0.69 27.09
C ASP A 566 3.93 2.08 27.76
N ASP A 567 2.96 2.61 28.53
CA ASP A 567 3.27 3.62 29.57
C ASP A 567 2.35 3.60 30.81
N HIS A 568 2.97 3.73 31.99
CA HIS A 568 2.38 3.47 33.31
C HIS A 568 2.11 4.76 34.13
N GLY A 569 1.32 5.68 33.57
CA GLY A 569 0.39 6.60 34.24
C GLY A 569 0.84 7.58 35.35
N GLY A 570 0.08 8.68 35.51
CA GLY A 570 -0.08 9.33 36.82
C GLY A 570 -0.16 10.87 36.90
N HIS A 571 -1.31 11.33 37.40
CA HIS A 571 -1.52 12.51 38.26
C HIS A 571 -1.57 13.97 37.72
N ASP A 572 -2.72 14.59 38.04
CA ASP A 572 -2.88 15.91 38.69
C ASP A 572 -2.75 17.24 37.90
N ASP A 573 -3.93 17.71 37.46
CA ASP A 573 -4.59 18.96 37.95
C ASP A 573 -4.27 20.37 37.34
N HIS A 574 -5.37 21.11 37.10
CA HIS A 574 -5.56 22.59 37.06
C HIS A 574 -5.43 23.46 35.78
N SER A 575 -6.61 23.79 35.22
CA SER A 575 -7.19 25.17 35.08
C SER A 575 -6.60 26.25 34.12
N GLY A 576 -7.42 26.71 33.15
CA GLY A 576 -7.77 28.15 33.09
C GLY A 576 -8.02 28.89 31.76
N HIS A 577 -9.29 29.22 31.51
CA HIS A 577 -9.84 30.48 30.92
C HIS A 577 -9.92 30.77 29.39
N ASP A 578 -11.19 30.87 28.96
CA ASP A 578 -11.86 32.02 28.29
C ASP A 578 -11.63 32.39 26.79
N ASP A 579 -12.63 31.98 25.98
CA ASP A 579 -13.53 32.81 25.14
C ASP A 579 -13.28 33.11 23.63
N HIS A 580 -14.31 32.73 22.84
CA HIS A 580 -14.88 33.37 21.62
C HIS A 580 -14.15 33.26 20.26
N GLY A 581 -14.81 32.68 19.22
CA GLY A 581 -14.23 32.70 17.85
C GLY A 581 -15.00 32.34 16.56
N THR A 582 -16.27 31.86 16.56
CA THR A 582 -17.12 31.67 15.34
C THR A 582 -16.56 30.90 14.12
N GLU A 583 -17.02 29.65 13.96
CA GLU A 583 -17.79 29.16 12.79
C GLU A 583 -17.39 29.60 11.36
N SER A 584 -16.82 28.68 10.59
CA SER A 584 -17.16 28.51 9.15
C SER A 584 -16.86 27.10 8.67
N ILE A 585 -17.89 26.36 8.26
CA ILE A 585 -17.79 25.04 7.60
C ILE A 585 -17.01 25.19 6.29
N ILE A 586 -16.07 24.28 6.07
CA ILE A 586 -15.54 23.91 4.76
C ILE A 586 -15.87 22.43 4.57
N VAL A 587 -16.41 22.08 3.41
CA VAL A 587 -16.44 20.69 2.94
C VAL A 587 -15.11 20.50 2.22
N ALA A 588 -14.32 19.52 2.65
CA ALA A 588 -13.26 18.99 1.79
C ALA A 588 -13.94 18.10 0.74
N ASP A 589 -13.54 18.22 -0.52
CA ASP A 589 -13.92 17.25 -1.54
C ASP A 589 -13.04 16.00 -1.34
N GLU A 590 -13.62 14.81 -1.51
CA GLU A 590 -12.97 13.51 -1.29
C GLU A 590 -12.29 13.02 -2.59
N ASP A 591 -11.23 13.74 -2.98
CA ASP A 591 -10.32 13.41 -4.08
C ASP A 591 -8.91 13.95 -3.68
N GLU A 592 -8.00 13.12 -3.15
CA GLU A 592 -6.59 13.54 -2.93
C GLU A 592 -5.74 13.14 -4.14
N ASP A 593 -5.17 14.14 -4.84
CA ASP A 593 -4.60 13.99 -6.19
C ASP A 593 -3.33 13.12 -6.26
N GLU A 594 -3.46 11.90 -6.81
CA GLU A 594 -2.38 11.04 -7.32
C GLU A 594 -1.45 11.81 -8.29
N PHE A 595 -0.16 11.47 -8.33
CA PHE A 595 0.77 12.01 -9.32
C PHE A 595 0.61 11.33 -10.69
N GLU A 596 -0.38 11.71 -11.51
CA GLU A 596 -0.57 11.15 -12.87
C GLU A 596 0.72 11.25 -13.75
N TYR A 597 1.62 12.22 -13.46
CA TYR A 597 2.85 12.50 -14.22
C TYR A 597 4.09 12.69 -13.37
N ASP A 598 5.26 12.30 -13.91
CA ASP A 598 6.56 12.68 -13.37
C ASP A 598 6.75 14.20 -13.46
N PRO A 599 6.90 14.95 -12.36
CA PRO A 599 7.08 16.39 -12.42
C PRO A 599 8.49 16.81 -12.90
N HIS A 600 9.51 15.95 -12.80
CA HIS A 600 10.94 16.29 -12.85
C HIS A 600 11.50 16.70 -14.23
N SER A 601 10.63 17.14 -15.12
CA SER A 601 10.87 17.59 -16.50
C SER A 601 11.99 18.61 -16.68
N TRP A 602 12.31 19.40 -15.64
CA TRP A 602 13.40 20.38 -15.70
C TRP A 602 14.79 19.74 -15.72
N LEU A 603 14.93 18.47 -15.30
CA LEU A 603 16.18 17.72 -15.40
C LEU A 603 16.51 17.29 -16.84
N ASP A 604 15.54 17.40 -17.76
CA ASP A 604 15.83 17.38 -19.20
C ASP A 604 16.08 18.81 -19.75
N PRO A 605 17.28 19.12 -20.28
CA PRO A 605 17.58 20.41 -20.88
C PRO A 605 16.70 20.77 -22.09
N VAL A 606 16.08 19.80 -22.77
CA VAL A 606 15.24 20.06 -23.96
C VAL A 606 13.82 20.46 -23.55
N ALA A 607 13.23 19.76 -22.58
CA ALA A 607 11.99 20.18 -21.91
C ALA A 607 12.17 21.52 -21.20
N PHE A 608 13.19 21.67 -20.35
CA PHE A 608 13.46 22.95 -19.67
C PHE A 608 13.70 24.13 -20.64
N LYS A 609 14.15 23.86 -21.87
CA LYS A 609 14.22 24.85 -22.95
C LYS A 609 12.85 25.21 -23.54
N ALA A 610 11.90 24.29 -23.62
CA ALA A 610 10.52 24.59 -23.96
C ALA A 610 9.86 25.46 -22.86
N GLN A 611 10.11 25.12 -21.59
CA GLN A 611 9.67 25.89 -20.42
C GLN A 611 10.25 27.31 -20.42
N ALA A 612 11.52 27.48 -20.80
CA ALA A 612 12.14 28.79 -20.99
C ALA A 612 11.44 29.65 -22.06
N MET A 613 10.84 29.04 -23.09
CA MET A 613 10.05 29.76 -24.11
C MET A 613 8.68 30.18 -23.56
N LEU A 614 8.01 29.31 -22.80
CA LEU A 614 6.73 29.62 -22.15
C LEU A 614 6.86 30.76 -21.14
N VAL A 615 7.85 30.69 -20.26
CA VAL A 615 8.16 31.73 -19.26
C VAL A 615 8.58 33.05 -19.94
N LEU A 616 9.31 33.01 -21.06
CA LEU A 616 9.65 34.20 -21.84
C LEU A 616 8.41 34.93 -22.35
N ASP A 617 7.43 34.22 -22.94
CA ASP A 617 6.21 34.84 -23.47
C ASP A 617 5.33 35.40 -22.34
N ALA A 618 5.20 34.71 -21.20
CA ALA A 618 4.50 35.21 -20.01
C ALA A 618 5.17 36.47 -19.41
N LEU A 619 6.50 36.48 -19.28
CA LEU A 619 7.25 37.65 -18.82
C LEU A 619 7.13 38.84 -19.79
N ILE A 620 7.03 38.57 -21.10
CA ILE A 620 6.78 39.60 -22.13
C ILE A 620 5.35 40.16 -22.02
N GLU A 621 4.35 39.36 -21.64
CA GLU A 621 2.99 39.83 -21.39
C GLU A 621 2.92 40.75 -20.16
N GLN A 622 3.51 40.32 -19.03
CA GLN A 622 3.46 41.07 -17.77
C GLN A 622 4.37 42.31 -17.77
N PHE A 623 5.58 42.22 -18.33
CA PHE A 623 6.51 43.36 -18.42
C PHE A 623 6.94 43.67 -19.86
N PRO A 624 6.05 44.23 -20.72
CA PRO A 624 6.36 44.49 -22.13
C PRO A 624 7.54 45.45 -22.38
N GLU A 625 7.97 46.24 -21.39
CA GLU A 625 9.17 47.07 -21.47
C GLU A 625 10.47 46.24 -21.39
N GLY A 626 10.45 45.07 -20.76
CA GLY A 626 11.58 44.14 -20.64
C GLY A 626 11.84 43.28 -21.89
N ASN A 627 10.87 43.18 -22.80
CA ASN A 627 10.85 42.26 -23.95
C ASN A 627 12.18 42.09 -24.69
N ALA A 628 12.89 43.18 -25.02
CA ALA A 628 14.15 43.10 -25.74
C ALA A 628 15.27 42.44 -24.92
N THR A 629 15.37 42.75 -23.63
CA THR A 629 16.34 42.16 -22.70
C THR A 629 15.98 40.73 -22.37
N PHE A 630 14.72 40.44 -22.08
CA PHE A 630 14.25 39.07 -21.80
C PHE A 630 14.51 38.15 -23.00
N THR A 631 14.22 38.62 -24.21
CA THR A 631 14.49 37.86 -25.44
C THR A 631 15.99 37.63 -25.65
N GLU A 632 16.85 38.63 -25.39
CA GLU A 632 18.30 38.48 -25.52
C GLU A 632 18.83 37.45 -24.52
N ASN A 633 18.51 37.61 -23.23
CA ASN A 633 18.92 36.72 -22.15
C ASN A 633 18.41 35.27 -22.34
N ALA A 634 17.13 35.10 -22.67
CA ALA A 634 16.53 33.78 -22.91
C ALA A 634 17.19 33.03 -24.07
N ASN A 635 17.59 33.74 -25.14
CA ASN A 635 18.33 33.12 -26.24
C ASN A 635 19.75 32.70 -25.83
N GLU A 636 20.41 33.42 -24.92
CA GLU A 636 21.70 32.97 -24.36
C GLU A 636 21.51 31.73 -23.46
N PHE A 637 20.50 31.73 -22.57
CA PHE A 637 20.19 30.59 -21.70
C PHE A 637 19.84 29.31 -22.48
N MET A 638 18.95 29.41 -23.47
CA MET A 638 18.55 28.28 -24.32
C MET A 638 19.70 27.70 -25.15
N LEU A 639 20.77 28.47 -25.42
CA LEU A 639 21.97 27.97 -26.09
C LEU A 639 22.89 27.17 -25.16
N GLU A 640 22.92 27.49 -23.86
CA GLU A 640 23.59 26.65 -22.87
C GLU A 640 22.79 25.37 -22.58
N LEU A 641 21.44 25.42 -22.62
CA LEU A 641 20.60 24.21 -22.57
C LEU A 641 20.82 23.30 -23.80
N ASP A 642 20.88 23.86 -25.02
CA ASP A 642 21.29 23.12 -26.22
C ASP A 642 22.68 22.49 -26.07
N ARG A 643 23.60 23.18 -25.36
CA ARG A 643 24.96 22.69 -25.13
C ARG A 643 24.97 21.49 -24.17
N ILE A 644 24.24 21.57 -23.06
CA ILE A 644 24.11 20.48 -22.09
C ILE A 644 23.43 19.27 -22.75
N HIS A 645 22.33 19.45 -23.48
CA HIS A 645 21.69 18.36 -24.22
C HIS A 645 22.65 17.66 -25.20
N ILE A 646 23.46 18.42 -25.94
CA ILE A 646 24.46 17.86 -26.85
C ILE A 646 25.48 17.01 -26.10
N ASP A 647 25.99 17.48 -24.96
CA ASP A 647 27.03 16.76 -24.22
C ASP A 647 26.47 15.54 -23.46
N TYR A 648 25.22 15.58 -22.96
CA TYR A 648 24.51 14.38 -22.48
C TYR A 648 24.32 13.35 -23.60
N ARG A 649 23.72 13.75 -24.73
CA ARG A 649 23.43 12.85 -25.86
C ARG A 649 24.68 12.21 -26.44
N ASP A 650 25.75 12.99 -26.63
CA ASP A 650 27.01 12.49 -27.20
C ASP A 650 27.81 11.63 -26.19
N THR A 651 27.42 11.62 -24.90
CA THR A 651 27.98 10.77 -23.86
C THR A 651 27.18 9.47 -23.69
N PHE A 652 25.86 9.57 -23.44
CA PHE A 652 25.02 8.46 -22.97
C PHE A 652 24.16 7.80 -24.06
N GLY A 653 23.83 8.54 -25.13
CA GLY A 653 22.93 8.04 -26.18
C GLY A 653 23.49 6.89 -27.03
N PRO A 654 22.84 6.50 -28.15
CA PRO A 654 23.14 5.25 -28.91
C PRO A 654 24.53 5.13 -29.60
N SER A 655 25.51 5.91 -29.21
CA SER A 655 26.94 5.76 -29.56
C SER A 655 27.86 5.90 -28.32
N SER A 656 27.30 5.66 -27.14
CA SER A 656 27.95 5.70 -25.83
C SER A 656 29.21 4.83 -25.74
N THR A 657 30.08 5.20 -24.80
CA THR A 657 31.28 4.44 -24.44
C THR A 657 31.37 4.16 -22.94
N CYS A 658 30.23 4.27 -22.24
CA CYS A 658 30.02 3.85 -20.86
C CYS A 658 30.06 2.32 -20.75
N THR A 659 30.41 1.81 -19.57
CA THR A 659 30.53 0.36 -19.31
C THR A 659 29.20 -0.26 -18.87
N THR A 660 28.28 0.56 -18.36
CA THR A 660 26.89 0.21 -18.05
C THR A 660 25.99 1.41 -18.41
N ASN A 661 24.69 1.17 -18.55
CA ASN A 661 23.65 2.20 -18.56
C ASN A 661 22.85 2.25 -17.23
N SER A 662 23.01 1.27 -16.32
CA SER A 662 22.38 1.26 -14.99
C SER A 662 23.00 2.28 -14.03
N VAL A 663 22.16 2.93 -13.23
CA VAL A 663 22.52 3.98 -12.27
C VAL A 663 21.69 3.84 -10.98
N ALA A 664 22.31 3.61 -9.82
CA ALA A 664 21.59 3.54 -8.55
C ALA A 664 21.42 4.92 -7.89
N ALA A 665 20.21 5.34 -7.51
CA ALA A 665 19.94 6.66 -6.91
C ALA A 665 18.89 6.61 -5.78
N ASN A 666 18.92 7.54 -4.81
CA ASN A 666 17.93 7.55 -3.71
C ASN A 666 16.52 7.96 -4.15
N HIS A 667 16.38 9.02 -4.95
CA HIS A 667 15.09 9.64 -5.28
C HIS A 667 14.72 9.38 -6.74
N ASN A 668 13.45 9.05 -7.01
CA ASN A 668 12.91 8.77 -8.35
C ASN A 668 12.63 10.03 -9.19
N ALA A 669 13.64 10.87 -9.37
CA ALA A 669 13.51 12.15 -10.08
C ALA A 669 13.92 12.11 -11.57
N TYR A 670 14.18 10.92 -12.14
CA TYR A 670 15.09 10.83 -13.30
C TYR A 670 14.51 10.23 -14.59
N SER A 671 13.21 9.94 -14.65
CA SER A 671 12.56 9.28 -15.81
C SER A 671 12.75 10.06 -17.13
N TYR A 672 12.78 11.39 -17.08
CA TYR A 672 13.11 12.23 -18.24
C TYR A 672 14.52 12.02 -18.81
N LEU A 673 15.48 11.64 -17.96
CA LEU A 673 16.83 11.25 -18.40
C LEU A 673 16.83 9.83 -18.98
N THR A 674 16.04 8.91 -18.42
CA THR A 674 15.78 7.57 -18.97
C THR A 674 15.25 7.68 -20.40
N VAL A 675 14.11 8.34 -20.59
CA VAL A 675 13.42 8.46 -21.88
C VAL A 675 14.27 9.18 -22.93
N ARG A 676 15.01 10.24 -22.57
CA ARG A 676 15.79 11.01 -23.57
C ARG A 676 17.18 10.44 -23.86
N TYR A 677 17.84 9.78 -22.91
CA TYR A 677 19.25 9.41 -23.03
C TYR A 677 19.54 7.90 -22.91
N GLY A 678 18.58 7.07 -22.47
CA GLY A 678 18.75 5.62 -22.31
C GLY A 678 19.56 5.23 -21.08
N ILE A 679 19.45 6.00 -20.00
CA ILE A 679 20.06 5.71 -18.69
C ILE A 679 19.02 4.96 -17.86
N GLU A 680 19.28 3.72 -17.45
CA GLU A 680 18.36 2.96 -16.59
C GLU A 680 18.63 3.34 -15.13
N PHE A 681 17.62 3.89 -14.44
CA PHE A 681 17.74 4.23 -13.02
C PHE A 681 17.19 3.09 -12.16
N VAL A 682 18.01 2.66 -11.20
CA VAL A 682 17.63 1.78 -10.10
C VAL A 682 17.43 2.67 -8.89
N THR A 683 16.17 2.99 -8.61
CA THR A 683 15.80 3.82 -7.47
C THR A 683 15.78 2.99 -6.19
N VAL A 684 16.26 3.60 -5.10
CA VAL A 684 16.03 3.08 -3.76
C VAL A 684 14.68 3.61 -3.29
N HIS A 685 13.60 2.90 -3.63
CA HIS A 685 12.33 3.10 -2.93
C HIS A 685 12.52 2.80 -1.43
N GLY A 686 11.64 3.33 -0.59
CA GLY A 686 11.89 3.50 0.85
C GLY A 686 12.92 4.58 1.23
N LEU A 687 13.85 5.01 0.35
CA LEU A 687 14.64 6.24 0.57
C LEU A 687 13.91 7.49 0.07
N ASP A 688 12.75 7.76 0.68
CA ASP A 688 12.28 9.13 0.87
C ASP A 688 13.48 10.00 1.35
N PRO A 689 13.75 11.18 0.75
CA PRO A 689 14.80 12.08 1.21
C PRO A 689 14.75 12.43 2.72
N GLU A 690 13.58 12.33 3.39
CA GLU A 690 13.40 12.57 4.82
C GLU A 690 13.06 11.29 5.65
N GLY A 691 12.91 10.12 5.03
CA GLY A 691 12.56 8.84 5.67
C GLY A 691 13.74 7.91 6.03
N GLU A 692 13.50 6.87 6.83
CA GLU A 692 14.41 5.71 6.96
C GLU A 692 13.88 4.54 6.11
N PRO A 693 14.72 3.89 5.28
CA PRO A 693 14.26 2.86 4.35
C PRO A 693 14.02 1.52 5.06
N SER A 694 13.16 0.68 4.48
CA SER A 694 12.96 -0.69 4.96
C SER A 694 14.24 -1.52 4.87
N VAL A 695 14.28 -2.63 5.61
CA VAL A 695 15.39 -3.59 5.50
C VAL A 695 15.36 -4.30 4.13
N ALA A 696 14.15 -4.52 3.58
CA ALA A 696 13.93 -5.14 2.28
C ALA A 696 14.48 -4.27 1.13
N ASP A 697 14.16 -2.97 1.07
CA ASP A 697 14.67 -2.04 0.05
C ASP A 697 16.20 -1.99 0.04
N VAL A 698 16.78 -1.96 1.24
CA VAL A 698 18.24 -1.98 1.42
C VAL A 698 18.84 -3.28 0.87
N GLU A 699 18.23 -4.45 1.10
CA GLU A 699 18.69 -5.72 0.54
C GLU A 699 18.48 -5.81 -0.99
N LYS A 700 17.29 -5.42 -1.50
CA LYS A 700 16.95 -5.34 -2.93
C LYS A 700 17.94 -4.50 -3.72
N VAL A 701 18.31 -3.33 -3.19
CA VAL A 701 19.31 -2.44 -3.79
C VAL A 701 20.72 -3.00 -3.65
N ILE A 702 21.05 -3.68 -2.55
CA ILE A 702 22.33 -4.39 -2.38
C ILE A 702 22.47 -5.55 -3.40
N LYS A 703 21.39 -6.29 -3.68
CA LYS A 703 21.30 -7.31 -4.74
C LYS A 703 21.53 -6.66 -6.10
N LYS A 704 20.71 -5.67 -6.47
CA LYS A 704 20.74 -5.06 -7.81
C LYS A 704 22.07 -4.33 -8.12
N ILE A 705 22.68 -3.67 -7.12
CA ILE A 705 24.02 -3.07 -7.26
C ILE A 705 25.10 -4.13 -7.55
N GLN A 706 25.00 -5.32 -6.95
CA GLN A 706 25.95 -6.42 -7.19
C GLN A 706 25.75 -7.10 -8.54
N GLU A 707 24.50 -7.24 -8.99
CA GLU A 707 24.14 -7.88 -10.26
C GLU A 707 24.53 -7.02 -11.48
N ASP A 708 24.22 -5.73 -11.46
CA ASP A 708 24.51 -4.78 -12.56
C ASP A 708 25.96 -4.25 -12.54
N GLU A 709 26.82 -4.77 -11.65
CA GLU A 709 28.18 -4.28 -11.35
C GLU A 709 28.26 -2.75 -11.09
N ILE A 710 27.23 -2.17 -10.46
CA ILE A 710 27.12 -0.71 -10.25
C ILE A 710 28.22 -0.23 -9.30
N SER A 711 28.96 0.81 -9.72
CA SER A 711 30.13 1.32 -8.99
C SER A 711 29.87 2.53 -8.10
N VAL A 712 28.76 3.24 -8.32
CA VAL A 712 28.37 4.47 -7.64
C VAL A 712 26.89 4.43 -7.28
N LEU A 713 26.58 4.78 -6.03
CA LEU A 713 25.25 5.16 -5.58
C LEU A 713 25.17 6.68 -5.53
N TYR A 714 24.14 7.26 -6.13
CA TYR A 714 23.88 8.69 -6.11
C TYR A 714 22.89 9.03 -5.00
N ILE A 715 23.15 10.14 -4.32
CA ILE A 715 22.19 10.76 -3.40
C ILE A 715 21.97 12.22 -3.79
N GLU A 716 20.90 12.84 -3.31
CA GLU A 716 20.69 14.29 -3.47
C GLU A 716 21.61 15.11 -2.57
N GLU A 717 21.72 16.42 -2.83
CA GLU A 717 22.65 17.31 -2.11
C GLU A 717 22.41 17.33 -0.60
N TYR A 718 21.14 17.20 -0.18
CA TYR A 718 20.70 17.34 1.20
C TYR A 718 20.54 16.01 1.95
N THR A 719 20.38 14.88 1.24
CA THR A 719 20.33 13.54 1.83
C THR A 719 21.57 13.30 2.70
N GLN A 720 21.37 12.88 3.95
CA GLN A 720 22.50 12.59 4.83
C GLN A 720 23.21 11.31 4.36
N LYS A 721 24.54 11.40 4.10
CA LYS A 721 25.36 10.24 3.69
C LYS A 721 25.33 9.05 4.67
N SER A 722 24.77 9.23 5.86
CA SER A 722 24.54 8.18 6.83
C SER A 722 23.37 7.24 6.50
N ALA A 723 22.35 7.69 5.76
CA ALA A 723 21.21 6.85 5.38
C ALA A 723 21.66 5.64 4.55
N VAL A 724 22.50 5.89 3.53
CA VAL A 724 23.07 4.84 2.65
C VAL A 724 24.25 4.05 3.25
N ASN A 725 24.55 4.19 4.54
CA ASN A 725 25.72 3.51 5.16
C ASN A 725 25.62 1.98 5.12
N SER A 726 24.42 1.41 5.18
CA SER A 726 24.17 -0.03 5.08
C SER A 726 24.61 -0.54 3.70
N ILE A 727 24.01 0.02 2.65
CA ILE A 727 24.28 -0.28 1.23
C ILE A 727 25.78 -0.14 0.94
N VAL A 728 26.41 0.98 1.36
CA VAL A 728 27.85 1.24 1.14
C VAL A 728 28.74 0.22 1.86
N GLN A 729 28.37 -0.29 3.04
CA GLN A 729 29.15 -1.30 3.75
C GLN A 729 29.04 -2.69 3.14
N ALA A 730 27.89 -3.04 2.55
CA ALA A 730 27.69 -4.31 1.86
C ALA A 730 28.33 -4.33 0.46
N THR A 731 28.15 -3.26 -0.33
CA THR A 731 28.52 -3.21 -1.75
C THR A 731 29.88 -2.57 -2.03
N ASN A 732 30.38 -1.71 -1.14
CA ASN A 732 31.58 -0.87 -1.34
C ASN A 732 31.46 0.08 -2.57
N VAL A 733 30.27 0.57 -2.91
CA VAL A 733 30.09 1.67 -3.89
C VAL A 733 30.67 3.00 -3.39
N GLU A 734 31.03 3.89 -4.31
CA GLU A 734 31.29 5.31 -4.01
C GLU A 734 29.97 6.10 -3.97
N VAL A 735 29.86 7.09 -3.08
CA VAL A 735 28.64 7.93 -2.95
C VAL A 735 28.87 9.31 -3.54
N LEU A 736 28.33 9.54 -4.75
CA LEU A 736 28.33 10.84 -5.43
C LEU A 736 26.99 11.56 -5.23
N TYR A 737 26.91 12.79 -5.74
CA TYR A 737 25.68 13.59 -5.74
C TYR A 737 25.03 13.58 -7.12
N LEU A 738 23.70 13.50 -7.16
CA LEU A 738 22.90 13.82 -8.34
C LEU A 738 21.87 14.87 -7.90
N TYR A 739 21.92 16.03 -8.55
CA TYR A 739 21.21 17.23 -8.10
C TYR A 739 19.82 17.28 -8.75
N THR A 740 18.76 17.23 -7.94
CA THR A 740 17.35 17.38 -8.33
C THR A 740 16.93 18.83 -8.53
N MET A 741 17.48 19.77 -7.74
CA MET A 741 17.36 21.23 -7.94
C MET A 741 15.98 21.86 -7.66
N GLU A 742 15.08 21.17 -6.95
CA GLU A 742 13.87 21.79 -6.39
C GLU A 742 14.23 22.83 -5.31
N MET A 743 15.18 22.47 -4.44
CA MET A 743 15.73 23.33 -3.40
C MET A 743 16.92 24.17 -3.92
N SER A 744 17.19 25.28 -3.22
CA SER A 744 18.39 26.09 -3.50
C SER A 744 19.65 25.33 -3.08
N PRO A 745 20.77 25.40 -3.84
CA PRO A 745 21.97 24.62 -3.56
C PRO A 745 22.73 25.11 -2.32
N SER A 746 23.51 24.21 -1.71
CA SER A 746 24.29 24.52 -0.51
C SER A 746 25.49 25.42 -0.82
N ASP A 747 26.06 25.32 -2.02
CA ASP A 747 27.04 26.26 -2.55
C ASP A 747 26.33 27.36 -3.35
N SER A 748 26.22 28.55 -2.76
CA SER A 748 25.65 29.75 -3.41
C SER A 748 26.35 30.23 -4.70
N SER A 749 27.46 29.60 -5.13
CA SER A 749 28.05 29.81 -6.46
C SER A 749 27.53 28.87 -7.54
N ASP A 750 26.71 27.87 -7.18
CA ASP A 750 26.01 27.02 -8.12
C ASP A 750 24.73 27.66 -8.70
N THR A 751 24.38 27.15 -9.87
CA THR A 751 23.25 27.50 -10.72
C THR A 751 22.69 26.22 -11.30
N TYR A 752 21.48 26.26 -11.85
CA TYR A 752 20.94 25.13 -12.63
C TYR A 752 21.95 24.60 -13.68
N LEU A 753 22.62 25.51 -14.40
CA LEU A 753 23.58 25.14 -15.44
C LEU A 753 24.84 24.45 -14.87
N THR A 754 25.36 24.89 -13.72
CA THR A 754 26.53 24.23 -13.12
C THR A 754 26.15 22.88 -12.51
N MET A 755 24.98 22.76 -11.89
CA MET A 755 24.49 21.49 -11.34
C MET A 755 24.18 20.47 -12.43
N MET A 756 23.56 20.85 -13.55
CA MET A 756 23.39 19.94 -14.69
C MET A 756 24.72 19.47 -15.29
N ASN A 757 25.77 20.32 -15.28
CA ASN A 757 27.12 19.90 -15.66
C ASN A 757 27.80 19.01 -14.61
N LYS A 758 27.49 19.17 -13.30
CA LYS A 758 27.91 18.23 -12.26
C LYS A 758 27.24 16.88 -12.41
N ASN A 759 25.92 16.85 -12.66
CA ASN A 759 25.16 15.63 -12.94
C ASN A 759 25.82 14.86 -14.10
N LEU A 760 26.12 15.54 -15.22
CA LEU A 760 26.83 14.96 -16.36
C LEU A 760 28.19 14.33 -15.97
N GLU A 761 29.07 15.05 -15.27
CA GLU A 761 30.39 14.53 -14.91
C GLU A 761 30.35 13.45 -13.82
N ASN A 762 29.37 13.51 -12.91
CA ASN A 762 29.15 12.49 -11.89
C ASN A 762 28.62 11.19 -12.52
N LEU A 763 27.56 11.26 -13.33
CA LEU A 763 27.04 10.13 -14.12
C LEU A 763 28.13 9.49 -14.99
N LYS A 764 28.92 10.30 -15.72
CA LYS A 764 30.08 9.84 -16.50
C LYS A 764 31.11 9.05 -15.69
N THR A 765 31.24 9.37 -14.40
CA THR A 765 32.18 8.71 -13.49
C THR A 765 31.65 7.34 -13.07
N GLY A 766 30.41 7.24 -12.56
CA GLY A 766 29.85 5.96 -12.11
C GLY A 766 29.50 4.98 -13.24
N MET A 767 29.09 5.49 -14.41
CA MET A 767 28.80 4.68 -15.60
C MET A 767 30.09 4.29 -16.38
N GLY A 768 31.28 4.66 -15.88
CA GLY A 768 32.58 4.23 -16.42
C GLY A 768 32.94 4.77 -17.82
N CYS A 769 32.35 5.90 -18.23
CA CYS A 769 32.42 6.41 -19.61
C CYS A 769 33.84 6.83 -20.03
N THR A 770 34.26 6.42 -21.23
CA THR A 770 35.61 6.69 -21.76
C THR A 770 35.68 7.92 -22.68
N ALA A 771 36.86 8.54 -22.78
CA ALA A 771 37.09 9.86 -23.40
C ALA A 771 37.96 9.83 -24.68
#